data_AF-A0A9W6S5K3-F1
#
_entry.id   AF-A0A9W6S5K3-F1
#
_cell.length_a   1.000
_cell.length_b   1.000
_cell.length_c   1.000
_cell.angle_alpha   90.00
_cell.angle_beta   90.00
_cell.angle_gamma   90.00
#
_symmetry.space_group_name_H-M   'P 1'
#
loop_
_entity.id
_entity.type
_entity.pdbx_description
1 polymer ?
#
loop_
_entity_poly.entity_id
_entity_poly.type
_entity_poly.pdbx_seq_one_letter_code
_entity_poly.pdbx_strand_id
1 'polypeptide(L)'
;MRRPHIAVLAVALTVPLAATPAGAAHAADGPGVVSHFDLARKDCVGTAHGGSKIWFTVAGGVLSDVYEPTVDNTNVESMRFAVTDGRTFTELQGRDTTYGVAADPTGMACTVTTASRAGRYRLITTYVTDPRRDAVVVRTRLEARTPLRLYVRLDTSVNGNGGGGDANAGGDTATVRHGVPVVGDENTLTSATNRDYAVPTYVALRAGRALPEASVGYAGTASDGAAMLDARHTLTPEDAAPDGNVVATARLPLQGDETTFALGFGRTADQATGTAGDAVSRPFATTENDYLGGWRAYDRGLRRPPAAYADAYYRSANVIKASEDKTFPGAVVASLASPWGQAIGAADRSGGRPFYFGSYREVFSRDLYEAFTGFLTDGDLATARATARFLLERQQLPDGRLPRNSLLNGQVAPDTGGDQLDETAYPILMADQAGLGGDAALWRDHVREAADFLVSHGPSFGVERWEEQSGYSPSTIAAEIAGLVAGGRIAARHGDGARARLYLATADHFARSVKGWTVTTTGPYAARYFLRLSKNGDPDATTTYGLGNGGPTEDQRRVVDAGFLELTRLGVLAPDDPDVTASLPVVDKVIGHPTRTGPAWYRYGSGTTGTEDGYGDCHVADPTDCDPEGRPWPTGNTGSGHVWPVLSGERAEHDLQVHDTRSASALLTSMSRYSPTGLVPEQAWEDQDVPASPYGADPATASIGFTNGQAAGSASPLTWAQAQVVRLALDLGAGRPLERPAAVRDRYAHAPAALPLTVTGPADGASISGATTEVTGTTAPGARVEVASAGTDVGADTTVASTRAGTDGAFTVRAPVSFGTTVLTVSATGGGRTAYAQRTVVGELTGGTTALDVSDPDGDDHGPGTFAYPTAADFRPGTYDLERFQVISDATTVYLQARLRDLTPTFGSPIGAQLLDVYVRQPGVSPASDQAASPARNYTLGDSWTQRVEVQGFAAPVWADAAGNAKSGAAVRSPQTARTITIALPKATFGAPGPGWSFAVVLHGQDGYSADQARGFAATPQPYAFGVCGPDASGPICAADPAGVPRAMDVITPSGVSQSDELDPTKGPVNVRSVPIP
;
A
#
# COMPACT_ATOMS: atom_id res chain seq x y z
N MET A 1 10.23 5.66 104.60
CA MET A 1 11.42 6.48 104.95
C MET A 1 12.22 6.76 103.68
N ARG A 2 13.06 7.79 103.73
CA ARG A 2 13.76 8.52 102.66
C ARG A 2 14.54 7.67 101.62
N ARG A 3 14.70 8.28 100.43
CA ARG A 3 15.62 7.97 99.30
C ARG A 3 17.09 7.75 99.74
N PRO A 4 17.95 7.19 98.87
CA PRO A 4 18.76 8.08 98.02
C PRO A 4 18.88 7.64 96.54
N HIS A 5 19.28 8.61 95.72
CA HIS A 5 19.47 8.55 94.28
C HIS A 5 20.77 7.82 93.89
N ILE A 6 20.70 6.97 92.86
CA ILE A 6 21.85 6.50 92.08
C ILE A 6 21.60 6.89 90.63
N ALA A 7 22.50 7.69 90.07
CA ALA A 7 22.50 8.05 88.66
C ALA A 7 23.05 6.88 87.83
N VAL A 8 22.26 6.38 86.88
CA VAL A 8 22.70 5.43 85.85
C VAL A 8 22.75 6.16 84.52
N LEU A 9 23.95 6.19 83.93
CA LEU A 9 24.22 6.72 82.60
C LEU A 9 23.66 5.71 81.56
N ALA A 10 22.57 6.04 80.89
CA ALA A 10 22.04 5.25 79.79
C ALA A 10 22.66 5.72 78.48
N VAL A 11 23.52 4.89 77.89
CA VAL A 11 24.00 5.05 76.51
C VAL A 11 22.85 4.63 75.58
N ALA A 12 22.20 5.60 74.94
CA ALA A 12 21.24 5.34 73.88
C ALA A 12 22.00 4.93 72.60
N LEU A 13 21.91 3.66 72.23
CA LEU A 13 22.24 3.22 70.88
C LEU A 13 21.19 3.78 69.92
N THR A 14 21.55 4.79 69.14
CA THR A 14 20.80 5.21 67.96
C THR A 14 20.97 4.16 66.88
N VAL A 15 19.95 3.31 66.69
CA VAL A 15 19.80 2.51 65.48
C VAL A 15 19.50 3.48 64.33
N PRO A 16 20.29 3.54 63.24
CA PRO A 16 19.92 4.35 62.10
C PRO A 16 18.66 3.74 61.48
N LEU A 17 17.58 4.53 61.39
CA LEU A 17 16.47 4.18 60.53
C LEU A 17 17.02 3.98 59.11
N ALA A 18 16.80 2.80 58.55
CA ALA A 18 17.01 2.57 57.13
C ALA A 18 16.20 3.61 56.35
N ALA A 19 16.90 4.44 55.57
CA ALA A 19 16.25 5.32 54.62
C ALA A 19 15.41 4.44 53.67
N THR A 20 14.13 4.73 53.57
CA THR A 20 13.28 4.25 52.48
C THR A 20 13.96 4.59 51.16
N PRO A 21 14.04 3.67 50.17
CA PRO A 21 14.58 4.02 48.86
C PRO A 21 13.80 5.23 48.33
N ALA A 22 14.53 6.28 47.92
CA ALA A 22 13.92 7.38 47.20
C ALA A 22 13.22 6.80 45.96
N GLY A 23 11.95 7.13 45.76
CA GLY A 23 11.24 6.75 44.53
C GLY A 23 11.97 7.30 43.32
N ALA A 24 11.94 6.56 42.20
CA ALA A 24 12.48 7.03 40.93
C ALA A 24 11.91 8.41 40.58
N ALA A 25 12.75 9.32 40.07
CA ALA A 25 12.25 10.60 39.58
C ALA A 25 11.41 10.36 38.32
N HIS A 26 10.19 10.90 38.27
CA HIS A 26 9.24 10.68 37.19
C HIS A 26 8.90 12.03 36.53
N ALA A 27 9.04 12.11 35.21
CA ALA A 27 8.55 13.25 34.44
C ALA A 27 7.02 13.35 34.58
N ALA A 28 6.53 14.53 34.98
CA ALA A 28 5.11 14.74 35.32
C ALA A 28 4.33 15.54 34.26
N ASP A 29 4.96 15.88 33.14
CA ASP A 29 4.45 16.78 32.11
C ASP A 29 4.13 16.05 30.78
N GLY A 30 3.77 14.77 30.85
CA GLY A 30 3.35 13.96 29.70
C GLY A 30 1.97 14.30 29.14
N PRO A 31 1.61 13.76 27.96
CA PRO A 31 2.33 12.73 27.18
C PRO A 31 3.31 13.27 26.12
N GLY A 32 3.59 14.58 26.11
CA GLY A 32 4.40 15.22 25.06
C GLY A 32 3.59 15.66 23.84
N VAL A 33 4.27 16.28 22.89
CA VAL A 33 3.67 16.66 21.59
C VAL A 33 3.47 15.44 20.69
N VAL A 34 2.58 15.54 19.70
CA VAL A 34 2.35 14.48 18.71
C VAL A 34 3.65 14.08 18.03
N SER A 35 3.98 12.80 18.08
CA SER A 35 5.07 12.20 17.28
C SER A 35 4.70 12.13 15.81
N HIS A 36 5.70 12.19 14.93
CA HIS A 36 5.51 12.11 13.49
C HIS A 36 6.40 11.02 12.90
N PHE A 37 6.06 10.54 11.71
CA PHE A 37 7.02 9.78 10.93
C PHE A 37 8.13 10.72 10.43
N ASP A 38 9.26 10.17 10.01
CA ASP A 38 10.42 11.00 9.72
C ASP A 38 10.41 11.57 8.28
N LEU A 39 11.25 12.59 8.05
CA LEU A 39 11.45 13.26 6.78
C LEU A 39 11.82 12.29 5.66
N ALA A 40 11.01 12.20 4.61
CA ALA A 40 11.20 11.24 3.52
C ALA A 40 12.44 11.51 2.66
N ARG A 41 12.86 12.78 2.56
CA ARG A 41 14.06 13.18 1.84
C ARG A 41 15.31 12.78 2.61
N LYS A 42 15.75 11.52 2.44
CA LYS A 42 16.98 11.04 3.07
C LYS A 42 18.21 11.60 2.35
N ASP A 43 19.14 12.11 3.14
CA ASP A 43 20.49 12.42 2.71
C ASP A 43 21.29 11.14 2.47
N CYS A 44 20.99 10.07 3.22
CA CYS A 44 21.84 8.89 3.31
C CYS A 44 21.06 7.69 3.88
N VAL A 45 21.40 6.47 3.47
CA VAL A 45 20.82 5.22 3.99
C VAL A 45 21.91 4.20 4.26
N GLY A 46 21.67 3.25 5.16
CA GLY A 46 22.64 2.19 5.43
C GLY A 46 22.09 0.98 6.15
N THR A 47 22.58 -0.20 5.78
CA THR A 47 22.34 -1.46 6.47
C THR A 47 23.51 -2.41 6.26
N ALA A 48 23.74 -3.39 7.13
CA ALA A 48 24.79 -4.39 6.86
C ALA A 48 24.28 -5.40 5.82
N HIS A 49 25.09 -5.77 4.82
CA HIS A 49 24.76 -6.89 3.91
C HIS A 49 24.67 -8.28 4.64
N GLY A 50 24.94 -8.33 5.95
CA GLY A 50 24.85 -9.53 6.79
C GLY A 50 23.54 -9.64 7.60
N GLY A 51 23.56 -10.51 8.62
CA GLY A 51 22.36 -10.89 9.38
C GLY A 51 21.79 -9.87 10.37
N SER A 52 22.42 -8.70 10.52
CA SER A 52 21.90 -7.60 11.37
C SER A 52 20.60 -7.06 10.77
N LYS A 53 19.52 -7.04 11.53
CA LYS A 53 18.18 -6.59 11.15
C LYS A 53 17.98 -5.08 11.35
N ILE A 54 19.03 -4.31 11.12
CA ILE A 54 19.03 -2.86 11.27
C ILE A 54 19.19 -2.18 9.92
N TRP A 55 18.34 -1.20 9.68
CA TRP A 55 18.52 -0.18 8.66
C TRP A 55 18.52 1.18 9.36
N PHE A 56 19.37 2.08 8.92
CA PHE A 56 19.37 3.46 9.38
C PHE A 56 19.28 4.41 8.20
N THR A 57 18.71 5.57 8.46
CA THR A 57 18.65 6.67 7.50
C THR A 57 19.18 7.96 8.14
N VAL A 58 19.61 8.89 7.30
CA VAL A 58 20.02 10.23 7.70
C VAL A 58 19.19 11.21 6.89
N ALA A 59 18.56 12.17 7.57
CA ALA A 59 17.79 13.23 6.93
C ALA A 59 18.02 14.54 7.70
N GLY A 60 18.14 15.68 6.99
CA GLY A 60 18.42 16.96 7.64
C GLY A 60 19.76 16.98 8.40
N GLY A 61 20.72 16.14 8.01
CA GLY A 61 22.01 16.00 8.69
C GLY A 61 21.94 15.36 10.08
N VAL A 62 20.89 14.62 10.40
CA VAL A 62 20.77 13.85 11.66
C VAL A 62 20.43 12.41 11.35
N LEU A 63 20.76 11.49 12.26
CA LEU A 63 20.19 10.13 12.18
C LEU A 63 18.69 10.26 12.35
N SER A 64 17.96 9.64 11.47
CA SER A 64 16.52 9.84 11.35
C SER A 64 15.84 8.47 11.55
N ASP A 65 15.04 7.93 10.64
CA ASP A 65 14.49 6.57 10.81
C ASP A 65 15.58 5.51 11.08
N VAL A 66 15.31 4.63 12.06
CA VAL A 66 16.00 3.34 12.24
C VAL A 66 14.96 2.23 12.24
N TYR A 67 15.11 1.28 11.32
CA TYR A 67 14.19 0.15 11.13
C TYR A 67 14.73 -1.13 11.80
N GLU A 68 13.89 -1.81 12.58
CA GLU A 68 14.21 -3.06 13.31
C GLU A 68 12.93 -3.75 13.82
N PRO A 69 12.77 -5.08 13.75
CA PRO A 69 13.64 -6.07 13.08
C PRO A 69 13.32 -6.25 11.59
N THR A 70 12.34 -5.52 11.08
CA THR A 70 11.92 -5.54 9.69
C THR A 70 12.03 -4.13 9.12
N VAL A 71 12.24 -4.04 7.81
CA VAL A 71 12.46 -2.75 7.13
C VAL A 71 11.24 -1.81 7.22
N ASP A 72 10.05 -2.34 7.51
CA ASP A 72 8.80 -1.59 7.69
C ASP A 72 8.54 -1.07 9.13
N ASN A 73 9.43 -1.37 10.09
CA ASN A 73 9.22 -1.03 11.50
C ASN A 73 10.10 0.13 11.94
N THR A 74 9.61 1.37 11.84
CA THR A 74 10.29 2.55 12.40
C THR A 74 10.41 2.43 13.92
N ASN A 75 11.56 2.81 14.48
CA ASN A 75 11.76 2.87 15.94
C ASN A 75 12.38 4.17 16.44
N VAL A 76 12.88 5.01 15.53
CA VAL A 76 13.55 6.28 15.85
C VAL A 76 12.96 7.33 14.92
N GLU A 77 12.48 8.43 15.49
CA GLU A 77 12.08 9.60 14.69
C GLU A 77 13.34 10.40 14.35
N SER A 78 14.14 10.75 15.36
CA SER A 78 15.46 11.35 15.12
C SER A 78 16.42 11.21 16.30
N MET A 79 17.72 11.25 15.99
CA MET A 79 18.78 11.37 16.99
C MET A 79 19.67 12.58 16.66
N ARG A 80 19.64 13.58 17.54
CA ARG A 80 20.26 14.89 17.34
C ARG A 80 21.31 15.17 18.41
N PHE A 81 22.35 15.93 18.07
CA PHE A 81 23.32 16.42 19.07
C PHE A 81 22.93 17.79 19.63
N ALA A 82 23.29 18.01 20.89
CA ALA A 82 23.30 19.32 21.53
C ALA A 82 24.70 19.60 22.12
N VAL A 83 25.23 20.79 21.87
CA VAL A 83 26.56 21.20 22.34
C VAL A 83 26.45 22.43 23.22
N THR A 84 27.06 22.38 24.40
CA THR A 84 27.01 23.47 25.38
C THR A 84 28.35 23.65 26.09
N ASP A 85 28.64 24.86 26.55
CA ASP A 85 29.71 25.12 27.53
C ASP A 85 29.27 24.84 28.99
N GLY A 86 28.00 24.50 29.19
CA GLY A 86 27.37 24.27 30.49
C GLY A 86 27.03 25.56 31.25
N ARG A 87 27.07 26.73 30.61
CA ARG A 87 26.91 28.03 31.30
C ARG A 87 26.22 29.12 30.50
N THR A 88 26.60 29.33 29.24
CA THR A 88 26.21 30.52 28.47
C THR A 88 25.51 30.22 27.17
N PHE A 89 25.68 29.02 26.60
CA PHE A 89 25.00 28.65 25.37
C PHE A 89 24.69 27.16 25.31
N THR A 90 23.63 26.83 24.58
CA THR A 90 23.36 25.51 24.05
C THR A 90 23.05 25.69 22.57
N GLU A 91 23.72 24.92 21.72
CA GLU A 91 23.46 24.88 20.28
C GLU A 91 22.92 23.49 19.92
N LEU A 92 21.72 23.45 19.34
CA LEU A 92 21.07 22.24 18.86
C LEU A 92 21.44 22.02 17.39
N GLN A 93 21.76 20.78 17.02
CA GLN A 93 22.16 20.44 15.65
C GLN A 93 21.14 20.91 14.61
N GLY A 94 19.85 20.61 14.77
CA GLY A 94 18.82 21.01 13.81
C GLY A 94 18.50 22.51 13.75
N ARG A 95 18.86 23.28 14.79
CA ARG A 95 18.51 24.72 14.90
C ARG A 95 19.68 25.64 14.61
N ASP A 96 20.86 25.35 15.13
CA ASP A 96 21.97 26.31 15.27
C ASP A 96 23.18 26.00 14.40
N THR A 97 23.08 24.97 13.55
CA THR A 97 24.21 24.47 12.76
C THR A 97 23.92 24.43 11.25
N THR A 98 24.97 24.21 10.48
CA THR A 98 24.91 23.81 9.06
C THR A 98 25.52 22.44 8.93
N TYR A 99 25.18 21.68 7.90
CA TYR A 99 25.73 20.35 7.71
C TYR A 99 26.06 20.06 6.25
N GLY A 100 26.93 19.07 6.06
CA GLY A 100 27.11 18.37 4.80
C GLY A 100 27.17 16.87 5.06
N VAL A 101 26.67 16.09 4.11
CA VAL A 101 26.67 14.61 4.18
C VAL A 101 27.56 14.05 3.09
N ALA A 102 28.35 13.05 3.44
CA ALA A 102 29.13 12.26 2.52
C ALA A 102 28.87 10.78 2.76
N ALA A 103 28.44 10.07 1.72
CA ALA A 103 28.40 8.62 1.72
C ALA A 103 29.80 8.05 1.40
N ASP A 104 30.11 6.88 1.94
CA ASP A 104 31.32 6.13 1.56
C ASP A 104 31.22 5.61 0.10
N PRO A 105 32.31 5.05 -0.48
CA PRO A 105 32.27 4.51 -1.84
C PRO A 105 31.23 3.41 -2.09
N THR A 106 30.83 2.62 -1.08
CA THR A 106 29.73 1.64 -1.23
C THR A 106 28.35 2.28 -1.11
N GLY A 107 28.28 3.51 -0.61
CA GLY A 107 27.05 4.27 -0.42
C GLY A 107 26.28 3.97 0.88
N MET A 108 26.84 3.15 1.78
CA MET A 108 26.10 2.51 2.88
C MET A 108 26.54 3.00 4.26
N ALA A 109 27.75 3.54 4.38
CA ALA A 109 28.18 4.29 5.56
C ALA A 109 28.06 5.79 5.32
N CYS A 110 27.63 6.51 6.34
CA CYS A 110 27.24 7.91 6.21
C CYS A 110 28.08 8.76 7.16
N THR A 111 28.76 9.79 6.64
CA THR A 111 29.48 10.76 7.46
C THR A 111 28.83 12.13 7.34
N VAL A 112 28.36 12.66 8.48
CA VAL A 112 27.80 14.00 8.59
C VAL A 112 28.85 14.92 9.21
N THR A 113 29.15 16.03 8.54
CA THR A 113 29.96 17.11 9.08
C THR A 113 29.05 18.28 9.41
N THR A 114 28.90 18.56 10.71
CA THR A 114 28.04 19.63 11.24
C THR A 114 28.90 20.77 11.77
N ALA A 115 28.62 22.02 11.38
CA ALA A 115 29.35 23.20 11.81
C ALA A 115 28.43 24.21 12.51
N SER A 116 28.85 24.67 13.70
CA SER A 116 28.20 25.76 14.43
C SER A 116 28.10 27.01 13.56
N ARG A 117 26.89 27.61 13.42
CA ARG A 117 26.72 28.88 12.70
C ARG A 117 27.46 30.03 13.39
N ALA A 118 27.70 29.93 14.69
CA ALA A 118 28.52 30.86 15.45
C ALA A 118 30.03 30.57 15.39
N GLY A 119 30.46 29.55 14.65
CA GLY A 119 31.88 29.19 14.46
C GLY A 119 32.55 28.60 15.70
N ARG A 120 31.79 28.02 16.64
CA ARG A 120 32.31 27.52 17.92
C ARG A 120 32.96 26.15 17.85
N TYR A 121 32.38 25.25 17.06
CA TYR A 121 32.80 23.85 16.96
C TYR A 121 32.40 23.24 15.60
N ARG A 122 32.97 22.06 15.32
CA ARG A 122 32.55 21.16 14.26
C ARG A 122 32.35 19.76 14.83
N LEU A 123 31.28 19.09 14.43
CA LEU A 123 31.04 17.67 14.69
C LEU A 123 31.27 16.88 13.41
N ILE A 124 31.98 15.76 13.51
CA ILE A 124 32.14 14.79 12.42
C ILE A 124 31.62 13.47 12.94
N THR A 125 30.48 13.03 12.40
CA THR A 125 29.77 11.84 12.87
C THR A 125 29.67 10.81 11.76
N THR A 126 30.14 9.59 12.02
CA THR A 126 30.02 8.45 11.10
C THR A 126 29.04 7.43 11.66
N TYR A 127 28.11 6.99 10.84
CA TYR A 127 27.09 5.97 11.13
C TYR A 127 27.37 4.68 10.37
N VAL A 128 27.33 3.55 11.07
CA VAL A 128 27.35 2.18 10.53
C VAL A 128 26.44 1.29 11.40
N THR A 129 26.15 0.07 10.96
CA THR A 129 25.52 -0.95 11.84
C THR A 129 26.55 -2.01 12.26
N ASP A 130 26.36 -2.68 13.40
CA ASP A 130 27.16 -3.87 13.73
C ASP A 130 26.71 -5.04 12.83
N PRO A 131 27.55 -5.59 11.95
CA PRO A 131 27.12 -6.68 11.06
C PRO A 131 26.68 -7.96 11.79
N ARG A 132 26.98 -8.07 13.09
CA ARG A 132 26.70 -9.27 13.91
C ARG A 132 25.49 -9.13 14.82
N ARG A 133 24.94 -7.92 14.98
CA ARG A 133 23.93 -7.61 16.00
C ARG A 133 23.00 -6.49 15.54
N ASP A 134 21.87 -6.38 16.21
CA ASP A 134 20.89 -5.35 15.88
C ASP A 134 21.24 -4.05 16.61
N ALA A 135 22.31 -3.38 16.13
CA ALA A 135 22.74 -2.09 16.64
C ALA A 135 23.20 -1.12 15.54
N VAL A 136 22.83 0.15 15.69
CA VAL A 136 23.50 1.28 15.02
C VAL A 136 24.69 1.69 15.88
N VAL A 137 25.87 1.81 15.28
CA VAL A 137 27.11 2.22 15.96
C VAL A 137 27.54 3.56 15.41
N VAL A 138 27.79 4.51 16.31
CA VAL A 138 28.05 5.92 15.97
C VAL A 138 29.39 6.34 16.56
N ARG A 139 30.29 6.83 15.71
CA ARG A 139 31.50 7.56 16.14
C ARG A 139 31.30 9.03 15.86
N THR A 140 31.55 9.88 16.85
CA THR A 140 31.51 11.34 16.67
C THR A 140 32.74 12.01 17.26
N ARG A 141 33.24 13.01 16.54
CA ARG A 141 34.37 13.85 16.95
C ARG A 141 33.94 15.31 17.08
N LEU A 142 34.16 15.90 18.23
CA LEU A 142 33.88 17.29 18.57
C LEU A 142 35.16 18.15 18.50
N GLU A 143 35.36 18.80 17.37
CA GLU A 143 36.46 19.74 17.17
C GLU A 143 36.06 21.12 17.71
N ALA A 144 36.65 21.53 18.84
CA ALA A 144 36.42 22.82 19.47
C ALA A 144 37.72 23.44 20.00
N ARG A 145 37.77 24.77 20.09
CA ARG A 145 38.93 25.50 20.65
C ARG A 145 38.95 25.48 22.19
N THR A 146 37.80 25.22 22.80
CA THR A 146 37.61 25.17 24.25
C THR A 146 36.89 23.87 24.63
N PRO A 147 37.05 23.37 25.86
CA PRO A 147 36.29 22.22 26.32
C PRO A 147 34.78 22.51 26.27
N LEU A 148 34.02 21.63 25.63
CA LEU A 148 32.56 21.68 25.53
C LEU A 148 31.96 20.35 25.98
N ARG A 149 30.66 20.35 26.26
CA ARG A 149 29.87 19.16 26.57
C ARG A 149 29.06 18.77 25.35
N LEU A 150 29.11 17.50 25.00
CA LEU A 150 28.31 16.90 23.94
C LEU A 150 27.20 16.06 24.55
N TYR A 151 25.97 16.35 24.17
CA TYR A 151 24.79 15.58 24.50
C TYR A 151 24.19 14.98 23.24
N VAL A 152 23.60 13.80 23.37
CA VAL A 152 22.74 13.20 22.35
C VAL A 152 21.32 13.20 22.89
N ARG A 153 20.36 13.60 22.05
CA ARG A 153 18.92 13.49 22.28
C ARG A 153 18.36 12.50 21.26
N LEU A 154 17.79 11.42 21.75
CA LEU A 154 17.13 10.38 20.97
C LEU A 154 15.62 10.55 21.13
N ASP A 155 14.96 10.82 20.02
CA ASP A 155 13.50 10.89 19.86
C ASP A 155 13.03 9.58 19.23
N THR A 156 12.18 8.83 19.92
CA THR A 156 11.78 7.49 19.48
C THR A 156 10.33 7.44 19.05
N SER A 157 10.05 6.47 18.20
CA SER A 157 8.68 6.06 17.87
C SER A 157 8.70 4.55 17.74
N VAL A 158 8.95 3.87 18.85
CA VAL A 158 9.22 2.42 18.86
C VAL A 158 8.01 1.67 18.29
N ASN A 159 8.25 0.66 17.45
CA ASN A 159 7.18 -0.05 16.72
C ASN A 159 6.30 0.82 15.81
N GLY A 160 6.78 2.00 15.41
CA GLY A 160 6.03 2.96 14.63
C GLY A 160 4.95 3.68 15.45
N ASN A 161 4.97 3.51 16.77
CA ASN A 161 4.08 4.17 17.70
C ASN A 161 4.91 5.12 18.57
N GLY A 162 4.80 6.43 18.35
CA GLY A 162 5.48 7.41 19.19
C GLY A 162 4.57 8.03 20.23
N GLY A 163 3.24 7.90 20.10
CA GLY A 163 2.28 8.59 20.97
C GLY A 163 2.44 10.12 20.98
N GLY A 164 2.04 10.74 22.08
CA GLY A 164 1.95 12.19 22.26
C GLY A 164 0.60 12.78 21.82
N GLY A 165 0.38 14.05 22.22
CA GLY A 165 -0.89 14.75 21.98
C GLY A 165 -2.10 14.08 22.64
N ASP A 166 -3.30 14.49 22.22
CA ASP A 166 -4.55 14.02 22.83
C ASP A 166 -4.88 12.55 22.48
N ALA A 167 -4.50 12.10 21.28
CA ALA A 167 -4.79 10.74 20.80
C ALA A 167 -3.88 9.68 21.45
N ASN A 168 -2.61 10.03 21.66
CA ASN A 168 -1.55 9.25 22.30
C ASN A 168 -1.59 7.75 21.94
N ALA A 169 -1.78 7.41 20.65
CA ALA A 169 -1.87 6.01 20.26
C ALA A 169 -0.50 5.33 20.34
N GLY A 170 -0.44 4.21 21.08
CA GLY A 170 0.77 3.42 21.28
C GLY A 170 1.92 4.23 21.88
N GLY A 171 1.67 4.98 22.96
CA GLY A 171 2.69 5.75 23.64
C GLY A 171 3.88 4.90 24.11
N ASP A 172 5.08 5.39 23.84
CA ASP A 172 6.34 4.78 24.22
C ASP A 172 6.59 4.92 25.74
N THR A 173 7.40 4.02 26.31
CA THR A 173 7.87 4.14 27.70
C THR A 173 9.39 4.19 27.78
N ALA A 174 9.92 5.27 28.37
CA ALA A 174 11.34 5.48 28.58
C ALA A 174 11.73 5.34 30.06
N THR A 175 12.88 4.71 30.32
CA THR A 175 13.48 4.59 31.65
C THR A 175 15.00 4.74 31.63
N VAL A 176 15.61 5.26 32.69
CA VAL A 176 17.06 5.19 32.92
C VAL A 176 17.37 4.01 33.83
N ARG A 177 18.00 2.96 33.30
CA ARG A 177 18.35 1.74 34.03
C ARG A 177 19.86 1.62 34.17
N HIS A 178 20.37 1.61 35.41
CA HIS A 178 21.81 1.56 35.68
C HIS A 178 22.63 2.61 34.90
N GLY A 179 22.06 3.81 34.72
CA GLY A 179 22.67 4.91 33.95
C GLY A 179 22.57 4.78 32.43
N VAL A 180 21.76 3.84 31.91
CA VAL A 180 21.50 3.64 30.48
C VAL A 180 20.04 4.00 30.18
N PRO A 181 19.76 5.00 29.34
CA PRO A 181 18.42 5.23 28.81
C PRO A 181 17.97 4.08 27.93
N VAL A 182 16.75 3.59 28.17
CA VAL A 182 16.08 2.57 27.39
C VAL A 182 14.65 3.02 27.13
N VAL A 183 14.24 2.98 25.87
CA VAL A 183 12.86 3.21 25.44
C VAL A 183 12.29 1.92 24.86
N GLY A 184 11.00 1.66 25.05
CA GLY A 184 10.36 0.54 24.37
C GLY A 184 8.84 0.65 24.31
N ASP A 185 8.30 -0.15 23.40
CA ASP A 185 6.88 -0.39 23.20
C ASP A 185 6.64 -1.90 23.09
N GLU A 186 5.71 -2.39 23.92
CA GLU A 186 5.28 -3.78 23.93
C GLU A 186 4.05 -4.01 23.03
N ASN A 187 3.40 -2.94 22.59
CA ASN A 187 2.28 -3.02 21.68
C ASN A 187 2.76 -3.37 20.26
N THR A 188 2.14 -4.40 19.71
CA THR A 188 2.41 -4.91 18.35
C THR A 188 1.19 -4.80 17.44
N LEU A 189 0.06 -4.37 17.98
CA LEU A 189 -1.20 -4.25 17.26
C LEU A 189 -1.35 -2.85 16.68
N THR A 190 -1.58 -2.79 15.38
CA THR A 190 -1.84 -1.56 14.63
C THR A 190 -3.07 -1.75 13.74
N SER A 191 -3.39 -0.73 12.94
CA SER A 191 -4.38 -0.80 11.85
C SER A 191 -3.97 -1.77 10.72
N ALA A 192 -2.70 -2.17 10.61
CA ALA A 192 -2.27 -3.25 9.72
C ALA A 192 -2.53 -4.63 10.35
N THR A 193 -3.77 -5.12 10.23
CA THR A 193 -4.21 -6.38 10.85
C THR A 193 -3.43 -7.61 10.38
N ASN A 194 -2.91 -7.59 9.15
CA ASN A 194 -2.13 -8.67 8.57
C ASN A 194 -0.64 -8.64 8.96
N ARG A 195 -0.21 -7.68 9.78
CA ARG A 195 1.17 -7.53 10.26
C ARG A 195 1.44 -8.44 11.46
N ASP A 196 1.28 -9.75 11.26
CA ASP A 196 1.40 -10.79 12.29
C ASP A 196 2.84 -11.07 12.77
N TYR A 197 3.82 -10.40 12.17
CA TYR A 197 5.25 -10.50 12.48
C TYR A 197 5.78 -9.35 13.35
N ALA A 198 4.92 -8.41 13.76
CA ALA A 198 5.29 -7.36 14.70
C ALA A 198 5.67 -7.95 16.06
N VAL A 199 6.67 -7.36 16.72
CA VAL A 199 7.24 -7.86 17.98
C VAL A 199 7.49 -6.71 18.97
N PRO A 200 7.40 -6.95 20.30
CA PRO A 200 7.79 -5.95 21.30
C PRO A 200 9.22 -5.47 21.06
N THR A 201 9.47 -4.17 21.04
CA THR A 201 10.79 -3.61 20.69
C THR A 201 11.28 -2.67 21.79
N TYR A 202 12.58 -2.70 22.06
CA TYR A 202 13.27 -1.78 22.94
C TYR A 202 14.55 -1.30 22.28
N VAL A 203 14.88 -0.02 22.48
CA VAL A 203 16.13 0.62 22.06
C VAL A 203 16.87 1.15 23.29
N ALA A 204 18.16 0.83 23.38
CA ALA A 204 19.03 1.29 24.47
C ALA A 204 20.17 2.17 23.93
N LEU A 205 20.38 3.32 24.55
CA LEU A 205 21.46 4.24 24.24
C LEU A 205 22.64 4.00 25.19
N ARG A 206 23.75 3.46 24.67
CA ARG A 206 24.93 3.14 25.49
C ARG A 206 26.23 3.58 24.85
N ALA A 207 27.15 4.11 25.64
CA ALA A 207 28.53 4.43 25.23
C ALA A 207 29.53 3.39 25.75
N GLY A 208 30.75 3.38 25.19
CA GLY A 208 31.84 2.50 25.65
C GLY A 208 32.29 2.77 27.10
N ARG A 209 31.88 3.90 27.69
CA ARG A 209 32.06 4.28 29.09
C ARG A 209 30.71 4.71 29.68
N ALA A 210 30.62 4.72 31.01
CA ALA A 210 29.41 5.20 31.69
C ALA A 210 29.05 6.62 31.23
N LEU A 211 27.76 6.83 30.92
CA LEU A 211 27.21 8.14 30.57
C LEU A 211 27.30 9.04 31.81
N PRO A 212 27.92 10.24 31.74
CA PRO A 212 28.05 11.10 32.90
C PRO A 212 26.73 11.66 33.41
N GLU A 213 25.77 11.89 32.51
CA GLU A 213 24.41 12.37 32.78
C GLU A 213 23.45 11.65 31.83
N ALA A 214 22.27 11.29 32.31
CA ALA A 214 21.20 10.68 31.53
C ALA A 214 19.86 11.11 32.13
N SER A 215 18.87 11.36 31.27
CA SER A 215 17.51 11.71 31.66
C SER A 215 16.53 11.28 30.56
N VAL A 216 15.29 10.98 30.94
CA VAL A 216 14.19 10.70 30.01
C VAL A 216 13.02 11.65 30.27
N GLY A 217 12.30 12.06 29.25
CA GLY A 217 11.18 12.99 29.38
C GLY A 217 10.24 12.92 28.20
N TYR A 218 9.36 13.92 28.05
CA TYR A 218 8.41 13.98 26.95
C TYR A 218 8.83 15.03 25.92
N ALA A 219 8.66 14.73 24.63
CA ALA A 219 9.04 15.62 23.54
C ALA A 219 8.29 16.96 23.62
N GLY A 220 9.01 18.07 23.48
CA GLY A 220 8.43 19.42 23.44
C GLY A 220 7.97 19.99 24.78
N THR A 221 8.21 19.29 25.90
CA THR A 221 7.82 19.73 27.24
C THR A 221 9.02 20.21 28.06
N ALA A 222 8.83 20.50 29.35
CA ALA A 222 9.92 20.95 30.22
C ALA A 222 10.86 19.81 30.64
N SER A 223 10.40 18.56 30.56
CA SER A 223 11.21 17.36 30.76
C SER A 223 11.99 16.92 29.51
N ASP A 224 11.74 17.53 28.34
CA ASP A 224 12.58 17.31 27.16
C ASP A 224 14.02 17.76 27.44
N GLY A 225 15.00 16.86 27.23
CA GLY A 225 16.40 17.18 27.44
C GLY A 225 16.90 18.36 26.60
N ALA A 226 16.36 18.59 25.40
CA ALA A 226 16.67 19.79 24.62
C ALA A 226 16.16 21.07 25.33
N ALA A 227 14.94 21.05 25.85
CA ALA A 227 14.37 22.19 26.59
C ALA A 227 15.16 22.45 27.89
N MET A 228 15.55 21.41 28.61
CA MET A 228 16.41 21.52 29.79
C MET A 228 17.77 22.16 29.45
N LEU A 229 18.41 21.69 28.38
CA LEU A 229 19.72 22.18 27.95
C LEU A 229 19.63 23.62 27.44
N ASP A 230 18.59 23.99 26.69
CA ASP A 230 18.40 25.37 26.23
C ASP A 230 18.17 26.33 27.41
N ALA A 231 17.36 25.93 28.39
CA ALA A 231 17.02 26.78 29.53
C ALA A 231 18.13 26.88 30.58
N ARG A 232 18.87 25.78 30.81
CA ARG A 232 19.75 25.63 31.99
C ARG A 232 21.15 25.10 31.67
N HIS A 233 21.44 24.71 30.44
CA HIS A 233 22.74 24.15 30.00
C HIS A 233 23.15 22.86 30.75
N THR A 234 22.20 22.20 31.40
CA THR A 234 22.38 20.97 32.18
C THR A 234 21.08 20.17 32.20
N LEU A 235 21.17 18.86 32.41
CA LEU A 235 19.99 18.01 32.60
C LEU A 235 19.53 18.01 34.07
N THR A 236 18.23 17.97 34.26
CA THR A 236 17.59 17.48 35.49
C THR A 236 17.37 15.98 35.32
N PRO A 237 17.87 15.12 36.23
CA PRO A 237 17.65 13.68 36.12
C PRO A 237 16.17 13.34 36.33
N GLU A 238 15.57 12.74 35.31
CA GLU A 238 14.28 12.06 35.36
C GLU A 238 14.54 10.61 34.94
N ASP A 239 14.10 9.65 35.77
CA ASP A 239 14.42 8.23 35.60
C ASP A 239 13.35 7.49 34.79
N ALA A 240 12.16 8.07 34.62
CA ALA A 240 11.06 7.45 33.88
C ALA A 240 10.10 8.48 33.27
N ALA A 241 9.67 8.18 32.04
CA ALA A 241 8.60 8.86 31.32
C ALA A 241 7.74 7.76 30.63
N PRO A 242 6.61 7.36 31.23
CA PRO A 242 5.75 6.32 30.66
C PRO A 242 4.72 6.88 29.67
N ASP A 243 4.30 6.06 28.70
CA ASP A 243 3.10 6.25 27.88
C ASP A 243 2.99 7.62 27.18
N GLY A 244 3.94 7.94 26.31
CA GLY A 244 3.88 9.17 25.52
C GLY A 244 4.92 9.26 24.41
N ASN A 245 5.01 10.43 23.79
CA ASN A 245 6.14 10.79 22.94
C ASN A 245 7.33 11.11 23.83
N VAL A 246 8.20 10.12 24.01
CA VAL A 246 9.30 10.16 24.97
C VAL A 246 10.65 10.37 24.31
N VAL A 247 11.52 11.08 25.01
CA VAL A 247 12.88 11.37 24.55
C VAL A 247 13.89 10.89 25.58
N ALA A 248 14.99 10.32 25.11
CA ALA A 248 16.14 9.96 25.93
C ALA A 248 17.30 10.92 25.64
N THR A 249 17.80 11.62 26.67
CA THR A 249 18.93 12.54 26.52
C THR A 249 20.07 12.16 27.44
N ALA A 250 21.29 12.08 26.89
CA ALA A 250 22.47 11.74 27.67
C ALA A 250 23.71 12.54 27.27
N ARG A 251 24.56 12.82 28.25
CA ARG A 251 25.90 13.39 28.00
C ARG A 251 26.82 12.28 27.52
N LEU A 252 27.55 12.53 26.44
CA LEU A 252 28.50 11.55 25.90
C LEU A 252 29.89 11.69 26.57
N PRO A 253 30.54 10.57 26.93
CA PRO A 253 31.86 10.58 27.56
C PRO A 253 32.97 10.76 26.51
N LEU A 254 33.35 12.00 26.22
CA LEU A 254 34.46 12.30 25.30
C LEU A 254 35.81 11.77 25.82
N GLN A 255 36.55 11.10 24.95
CA GLN A 255 37.95 10.72 25.12
C GLN A 255 38.81 11.62 24.23
N GLY A 256 39.36 12.69 24.80
CA GLY A 256 39.91 13.77 23.99
C GLY A 256 38.77 14.54 23.32
N ASP A 257 38.69 14.48 22.00
CA ASP A 257 37.64 15.07 21.18
C ASP A 257 36.67 14.03 20.59
N GLU A 258 36.84 12.73 20.86
CA GLU A 258 36.05 11.66 20.22
C GLU A 258 35.23 10.83 21.22
N THR A 259 34.10 10.28 20.77
CA THR A 259 33.34 9.25 21.50
C THR A 259 32.70 8.25 20.53
N THR A 260 32.52 7.02 20.99
CA THR A 260 31.73 5.98 20.30
C THR A 260 30.59 5.52 21.20
N PHE A 261 29.40 5.42 20.63
CA PHE A 261 28.20 4.91 21.29
C PHE A 261 27.34 4.10 20.31
N ALA A 262 26.33 3.40 20.81
CA ALA A 262 25.42 2.62 20.00
C ALA A 262 23.97 2.76 20.47
N LEU A 263 23.06 2.56 19.51
CA LEU A 263 21.65 2.27 19.73
C LEU A 263 21.49 0.76 19.53
N GLY A 264 21.29 0.01 20.62
CA GLY A 264 21.10 -1.44 20.56
C GLY A 264 19.64 -1.81 20.72
N PHE A 265 19.19 -2.78 19.92
CA PHE A 265 17.80 -3.21 19.86
C PHE A 265 17.62 -4.60 20.50
N GLY A 266 16.42 -4.88 20.97
CA GLY A 266 16.05 -6.16 21.56
C GLY A 266 14.57 -6.27 21.89
N ARG A 267 14.14 -7.48 22.29
CA ARG A 267 12.75 -7.77 22.68
C ARG A 267 12.48 -7.47 24.16
N THR A 268 13.51 -7.09 24.91
CA THR A 268 13.43 -6.63 26.30
C THR A 268 14.45 -5.52 26.52
N ALA A 269 14.24 -4.70 27.57
CA ALA A 269 15.18 -3.66 27.97
C ALA A 269 16.61 -4.18 28.23
N ASP A 270 16.74 -5.37 28.85
CA ASP A 270 18.03 -5.99 29.13
C ASP A 270 18.73 -6.48 27.86
N GLN A 271 17.96 -7.04 26.90
CA GLN A 271 18.50 -7.44 25.61
C GLN A 271 19.01 -6.23 24.83
N ALA A 272 18.22 -5.16 24.72
CA ALA A 272 18.63 -3.93 24.06
C ALA A 272 19.90 -3.34 24.68
N THR A 273 19.97 -3.29 26.02
CA THR A 273 21.15 -2.81 26.77
C THR A 273 22.39 -3.69 26.57
N GLY A 274 22.19 -5.01 26.49
CA GLY A 274 23.23 -6.00 26.19
C GLY A 274 23.76 -5.82 24.77
N THR A 275 22.86 -5.76 23.78
CA THR A 275 23.19 -5.52 22.36
C THR A 275 23.99 -4.24 22.16
N ALA A 276 23.54 -3.13 22.75
CA ALA A 276 24.25 -1.85 22.69
C ALA A 276 25.65 -1.95 23.31
N GLY A 277 25.75 -2.65 24.45
CA GLY A 277 27.01 -2.89 25.17
C GLY A 277 28.03 -3.68 24.39
N ASP A 278 27.58 -4.80 23.81
CA ASP A 278 28.41 -5.64 22.97
C ASP A 278 28.91 -4.87 21.74
N ALA A 279 28.05 -4.08 21.11
CA ALA A 279 28.39 -3.29 19.93
C ALA A 279 29.50 -2.25 20.22
N VAL A 280 29.37 -1.49 21.33
CA VAL A 280 30.39 -0.48 21.72
C VAL A 280 31.65 -1.07 22.36
N SER A 281 31.63 -2.34 22.77
CA SER A 281 32.83 -3.01 23.29
C SER A 281 33.88 -3.29 22.21
N ARG A 282 33.45 -3.29 20.94
CA ARG A 282 34.31 -3.45 19.77
C ARG A 282 34.84 -2.09 19.33
N PRO A 283 36.13 -1.97 18.95
CA PRO A 283 36.64 -0.72 18.36
C PRO A 283 35.84 -0.35 17.11
N PHE A 284 35.40 0.91 16.99
CA PHE A 284 34.59 1.39 15.88
C PHE A 284 35.18 1.02 14.52
N ALA A 285 36.48 1.26 14.32
CA ALA A 285 37.16 0.97 13.06
C ALA A 285 37.07 -0.52 12.65
N THR A 286 37.00 -1.45 13.61
CA THR A 286 36.80 -2.87 13.31
C THR A 286 35.37 -3.12 12.82
N THR A 287 34.37 -2.53 13.46
CA THR A 287 32.96 -2.63 13.03
C THR A 287 32.76 -2.00 11.65
N GLU A 288 33.29 -0.81 11.42
CA GLU A 288 33.26 -0.11 10.13
C GLU A 288 33.92 -0.94 9.01
N ASN A 289 35.09 -1.52 9.26
CA ASN A 289 35.77 -2.37 8.28
C ASN A 289 34.99 -3.67 7.97
N ASP A 290 34.41 -4.33 8.96
CA ASP A 290 33.57 -5.52 8.76
C ASP A 290 32.32 -5.15 7.93
N TYR A 291 31.68 -4.03 8.28
CA TYR A 291 30.48 -3.51 7.62
C TYR A 291 30.73 -3.21 6.13
N LEU A 292 31.75 -2.40 5.83
CA LEU A 292 32.14 -2.06 4.46
C LEU A 292 32.72 -3.26 3.71
N GLY A 293 33.36 -4.19 4.42
CA GLY A 293 33.87 -5.44 3.86
C GLY A 293 32.76 -6.32 3.29
N GLY A 294 31.60 -6.35 3.94
CA GLY A 294 30.41 -7.06 3.45
C GLY A 294 29.90 -6.51 2.12
N TRP A 295 29.73 -5.19 2.03
CA TRP A 295 29.28 -4.54 0.78
C TRP A 295 30.29 -4.67 -0.35
N ARG A 296 31.58 -4.45 -0.08
CA ARG A 296 32.62 -4.70 -1.10
C ARG A 296 32.67 -6.15 -1.56
N ALA A 297 32.24 -7.11 -0.73
CA ALA A 297 32.13 -8.50 -1.14
C ALA A 297 30.93 -8.75 -2.05
N TYR A 298 29.79 -8.11 -1.76
CA TYR A 298 28.63 -8.09 -2.65
C TYR A 298 28.98 -7.47 -4.01
N ASP A 299 29.56 -6.26 -4.04
CA ASP A 299 29.96 -5.54 -5.26
C ASP A 299 30.86 -6.38 -6.19
N ARG A 300 31.76 -7.21 -5.62
CA ARG A 300 32.66 -8.08 -6.38
C ARG A 300 31.93 -9.23 -7.09
N GLY A 301 30.74 -9.59 -6.61
CA GLY A 301 29.88 -10.62 -7.22
C GLY A 301 29.06 -10.10 -8.40
N LEU A 302 28.89 -8.78 -8.52
CA LEU A 302 28.09 -8.15 -9.57
C LEU A 302 28.86 -8.04 -10.89
N ARG A 303 28.11 -7.88 -11.98
CA ARG A 303 28.64 -7.49 -13.30
C ARG A 303 29.31 -6.12 -13.18
N ARG A 304 30.38 -5.94 -13.94
CA ARG A 304 31.16 -4.69 -13.91
C ARG A 304 30.54 -3.66 -14.88
N PRO A 305 30.21 -2.45 -14.42
CA PRO A 305 29.75 -1.38 -15.29
C PRO A 305 30.92 -0.76 -16.08
N PRO A 306 30.64 0.03 -17.13
CA PRO A 306 31.62 0.95 -17.68
C PRO A 306 32.18 1.87 -16.58
N ALA A 307 33.49 2.12 -16.62
CA ALA A 307 34.18 2.87 -15.55
C ALA A 307 33.60 4.27 -15.29
N ALA A 308 33.02 4.91 -16.31
CA ALA A 308 32.40 6.23 -16.20
C ALA A 308 31.16 6.26 -15.27
N TYR A 309 30.54 5.11 -15.02
CA TYR A 309 29.29 5.01 -14.24
C TYR A 309 29.45 4.17 -12.97
N ALA A 310 30.68 3.74 -12.63
CA ALA A 310 30.91 2.78 -11.56
C ALA A 310 30.39 3.26 -10.20
N ASP A 311 30.63 4.52 -9.84
CA ASP A 311 30.22 5.06 -8.53
C ASP A 311 28.70 5.15 -8.38
N ALA A 312 27.99 5.54 -9.45
CA ALA A 312 26.53 5.57 -9.47
C ALA A 312 25.97 4.14 -9.43
N TYR A 313 26.50 3.26 -10.27
CA TYR A 313 26.08 1.86 -10.35
C TYR A 313 26.19 1.11 -9.02
N TYR A 314 27.36 1.10 -8.37
CA TYR A 314 27.55 0.32 -7.14
C TYR A 314 26.74 0.91 -5.98
N ARG A 315 26.61 2.23 -5.90
CA ARG A 315 25.74 2.88 -4.92
C ARG A 315 24.30 2.44 -5.10
N SER A 316 23.76 2.55 -6.32
CA SER A 316 22.38 2.19 -6.62
C SER A 316 22.12 0.70 -6.43
N ALA A 317 23.07 -0.17 -6.82
CA ALA A 317 23.01 -1.62 -6.59
C ALA A 317 22.93 -1.95 -5.09
N ASN A 318 23.70 -1.23 -4.26
CA ASN A 318 23.66 -1.42 -2.81
C ASN A 318 22.38 -0.88 -2.19
N VAL A 319 21.81 0.22 -2.72
CA VAL A 319 20.50 0.72 -2.27
C VAL A 319 19.38 -0.28 -2.59
N ILE A 320 19.30 -0.79 -3.83
CA ILE A 320 18.25 -1.79 -4.16
C ILE A 320 18.39 -3.06 -3.32
N LYS A 321 19.63 -3.49 -3.03
CA LYS A 321 19.87 -4.65 -2.16
C LYS A 321 19.54 -4.36 -0.70
N ALA A 322 19.78 -3.13 -0.25
CA ALA A 322 19.42 -2.69 1.10
C ALA A 322 17.91 -2.58 1.29
N SER A 323 17.13 -2.38 0.23
CA SER A 323 15.66 -2.37 0.27
C SER A 323 15.03 -3.76 0.47
N GLU A 324 15.82 -4.85 0.44
CA GLU A 324 15.32 -6.21 0.75
C GLU A 324 15.19 -6.42 2.26
N ASP A 325 14.06 -6.95 2.71
CA ASP A 325 13.85 -7.33 4.11
C ASP A 325 14.66 -8.58 4.50
N LYS A 326 15.14 -8.61 5.75
CA LYS A 326 16.00 -9.69 6.27
C LYS A 326 15.25 -10.78 7.03
N THR A 327 13.95 -10.63 7.21
CA THR A 327 13.06 -11.63 7.76
C THR A 327 12.31 -12.35 6.64
N PHE A 328 11.98 -11.63 5.57
CA PHE A 328 11.30 -12.10 4.38
C PHE A 328 12.15 -11.87 3.12
N PRO A 329 13.16 -12.73 2.86
CA PRO A 329 13.95 -12.62 1.63
C PRO A 329 13.06 -12.65 0.37
N GLY A 330 13.38 -11.80 -0.60
CA GLY A 330 12.55 -11.53 -1.78
C GLY A 330 11.53 -10.41 -1.61
N ALA A 331 11.19 -9.99 -0.38
CA ALA A 331 10.39 -8.79 -0.16
C ALA A 331 11.31 -7.56 -0.26
N VAL A 332 11.24 -6.83 -1.38
CA VAL A 332 11.96 -5.55 -1.55
C VAL A 332 10.94 -4.43 -1.57
N VAL A 333 11.15 -3.45 -0.71
CA VAL A 333 10.22 -2.31 -0.56
C VAL A 333 10.43 -1.25 -1.64
N ALA A 334 9.37 -0.51 -1.96
CA ALA A 334 9.40 0.58 -2.95
C ALA A 334 10.41 1.69 -2.57
N SER A 335 10.64 1.92 -1.28
CA SER A 335 11.65 2.85 -0.77
C SER A 335 12.04 2.55 0.68
N LEU A 336 13.26 2.94 1.06
CA LEU A 336 13.71 3.01 2.47
C LEU A 336 13.24 4.30 3.17
N ALA A 337 12.16 4.89 2.69
CA ALA A 337 11.54 6.11 3.18
C ALA A 337 10.05 6.11 2.79
N SER A 338 9.19 6.67 3.64
CA SER A 338 7.79 6.90 3.31
C SER A 338 7.55 8.39 3.03
N PRO A 339 6.93 8.75 1.90
CA PRO A 339 6.82 10.13 1.43
C PRO A 339 6.11 11.03 2.44
N TRP A 340 6.65 12.24 2.64
CA TRP A 340 6.14 13.25 3.58
C TRP A 340 5.87 12.78 5.02
N GLY A 341 6.60 11.77 5.52
CA GLY A 341 6.39 11.23 6.85
C GLY A 341 6.35 12.29 7.96
N GLN A 342 7.12 13.37 7.83
CA GLN A 342 7.14 14.48 8.78
C GLN A 342 5.75 15.10 9.03
N ALA A 343 4.84 15.06 8.07
CA ALA A 343 3.49 15.62 8.17
C ALA A 343 2.44 14.61 8.64
N ILE A 344 2.83 13.36 8.89
CA ILE A 344 1.93 12.27 9.28
C ILE A 344 2.11 11.97 10.76
N GLY A 345 1.02 12.08 11.52
CA GLY A 345 1.02 11.78 12.96
C GLY A 345 1.23 10.29 13.23
N ALA A 346 2.27 9.94 13.97
CA ALA A 346 2.51 8.59 14.46
C ALA A 346 1.70 8.27 15.73
N ALA A 347 1.04 9.28 16.32
CA ALA A 347 0.17 9.16 17.48
C ALA A 347 -1.31 8.90 17.12
N ASP A 348 -1.64 8.85 15.82
CA ASP A 348 -3.01 8.79 15.33
C ASP A 348 -3.62 7.39 15.46
N ARG A 349 -4.95 7.34 15.43
CA ARG A 349 -5.72 6.09 15.45
C ARG A 349 -6.46 5.89 14.14
N SER A 350 -6.42 4.67 13.63
CA SER A 350 -7.31 4.20 12.56
C SER A 350 -8.06 2.96 13.05
N GLY A 351 -9.40 2.98 12.96
CA GLY A 351 -10.24 1.90 13.48
C GLY A 351 -10.07 1.63 14.98
N GLY A 352 -9.71 2.65 15.77
CA GLY A 352 -9.42 2.55 17.20
C GLY A 352 -8.05 1.99 17.58
N ARG A 353 -7.24 1.56 16.60
CA ARG A 353 -5.88 1.03 16.77
C ARG A 353 -4.83 2.06 16.36
N PRO A 354 -3.58 1.95 16.85
CA PRO A 354 -2.48 2.78 16.35
C PRO A 354 -2.37 2.72 14.82
N PHE A 355 -2.14 3.88 14.21
CA PHE A 355 -1.99 3.99 12.78
C PHE A 355 -0.69 3.31 12.32
N TYR A 356 -0.75 2.56 11.23
CA TYR A 356 0.42 1.98 10.59
C TYR A 356 0.71 2.76 9.31
N PHE A 357 1.95 3.24 9.18
CA PHE A 357 2.40 3.96 8.00
C PHE A 357 3.58 3.24 7.34
N GLY A 358 3.28 2.11 6.70
CA GLY A 358 4.20 1.43 5.80
C GLY A 358 4.44 2.26 4.55
N SER A 359 3.36 2.56 3.80
CA SER A 359 3.42 3.35 2.57
C SER A 359 4.49 2.77 1.63
N TYR A 360 5.57 3.49 1.32
CA TYR A 360 6.60 2.96 0.42
C TYR A 360 7.54 1.93 1.05
N ARG A 361 7.42 1.65 2.36
CA ARG A 361 8.08 0.51 3.03
C ARG A 361 7.28 -0.79 2.94
N GLU A 362 6.45 -0.88 1.91
CA GLU A 362 5.64 -2.04 1.54
C GLU A 362 6.09 -2.55 0.17
N VAL A 363 5.56 -3.70 -0.24
CA VAL A 363 5.94 -4.34 -1.51
C VAL A 363 4.87 -4.08 -2.56
N PHE A 364 5.23 -3.29 -3.57
CA PHE A 364 4.47 -3.11 -4.81
C PHE A 364 5.05 -4.02 -5.89
N SER A 365 4.21 -4.72 -6.66
CA SER A 365 4.69 -5.66 -7.68
C SER A 365 5.46 -4.94 -8.78
N ARG A 366 5.03 -3.73 -9.15
CA ARG A 366 5.74 -2.87 -10.12
C ARG A 366 7.12 -2.45 -9.63
N ASP A 367 7.23 -1.85 -8.45
CA ASP A 367 8.51 -1.43 -7.89
C ASP A 367 9.46 -2.63 -7.69
N LEU A 368 8.90 -3.78 -7.28
CA LEU A 368 9.66 -5.02 -7.14
C LEU A 368 10.10 -5.60 -8.50
N TYR A 369 9.31 -5.43 -9.57
CA TYR A 369 9.73 -5.75 -10.93
C TYR A 369 10.91 -4.86 -11.38
N GLU A 370 10.84 -3.57 -11.10
CA GLU A 370 11.93 -2.66 -11.44
C GLU A 370 13.19 -3.01 -10.65
N ALA A 371 13.11 -3.25 -9.34
CA ALA A 371 14.22 -3.79 -8.55
C ALA A 371 14.74 -5.14 -9.10
N PHE A 372 13.83 -6.04 -9.48
CA PHE A 372 14.16 -7.34 -10.08
C PHE A 372 15.00 -7.21 -11.35
N THR A 373 14.65 -6.29 -12.25
CA THR A 373 15.45 -6.08 -13.46
C THR A 373 16.84 -5.51 -13.15
N GLY A 374 17.00 -4.74 -12.07
CA GLY A 374 18.28 -4.36 -11.50
C GLY A 374 19.11 -5.60 -11.15
N PHE A 375 18.57 -6.48 -10.29
CA PHE A 375 19.22 -7.74 -9.90
C PHE A 375 19.47 -8.70 -11.09
N LEU A 376 18.57 -8.73 -12.07
CA LEU A 376 18.71 -9.55 -13.27
C LEU A 376 19.90 -9.07 -14.12
N THR A 377 20.04 -7.76 -14.26
CA THR A 377 21.06 -7.13 -15.11
C THR A 377 22.40 -7.02 -14.41
N ASP A 378 22.46 -6.74 -13.11
CA ASP A 378 23.69 -6.73 -12.31
C ASP A 378 24.24 -8.14 -12.02
N GLY A 379 23.43 -9.18 -12.18
CA GLY A 379 23.85 -10.57 -12.03
C GLY A 379 23.56 -11.20 -10.66
N ASP A 380 22.90 -10.51 -9.73
CA ASP A 380 22.33 -11.08 -8.51
C ASP A 380 21.07 -11.92 -8.81
N LEU A 381 21.26 -13.00 -9.55
CA LEU A 381 20.19 -13.92 -9.95
C LEU A 381 19.55 -14.65 -8.77
N ALA A 382 20.21 -14.68 -7.61
CA ALA A 382 19.64 -15.28 -6.41
C ALA A 382 18.51 -14.41 -5.86
N THR A 383 18.78 -13.12 -5.67
CA THR A 383 17.76 -12.15 -5.23
C THR A 383 16.66 -12.01 -6.29
N ALA A 384 17.01 -11.91 -7.58
CA ALA A 384 16.02 -11.83 -8.65
C ALA A 384 15.02 -13.02 -8.67
N ARG A 385 15.48 -14.23 -8.35
CA ARG A 385 14.58 -15.40 -8.24
C ARG A 385 13.75 -15.37 -6.96
N ALA A 386 14.32 -14.87 -5.87
CA ALA A 386 13.60 -14.74 -4.60
C ALA A 386 12.45 -13.74 -4.72
N THR A 387 12.65 -12.60 -5.40
CA THR A 387 11.58 -11.61 -5.62
C THR A 387 10.43 -12.15 -6.48
N ALA A 388 10.75 -12.86 -7.57
CA ALA A 388 9.74 -13.51 -8.41
C ALA A 388 8.92 -14.56 -7.64
N ARG A 389 9.58 -15.35 -6.78
CA ARG A 389 8.91 -16.29 -5.89
C ARG A 389 8.10 -15.59 -4.81
N PHE A 390 8.57 -14.49 -4.26
CA PHE A 390 7.83 -13.72 -3.25
C PHE A 390 6.47 -13.26 -3.83
N LEU A 391 6.47 -12.63 -5.00
CA LEU A 391 5.24 -12.16 -5.64
C LEU A 391 4.26 -13.31 -5.91
N LEU A 392 4.74 -14.39 -6.52
CA LEU A 392 3.88 -15.53 -6.90
C LEU A 392 3.43 -16.36 -5.68
N GLU A 393 4.34 -16.72 -4.78
CA GLU A 393 4.08 -17.69 -3.71
C GLU A 393 3.54 -17.05 -2.42
N ARG A 394 3.73 -15.73 -2.22
CA ARG A 394 3.35 -15.03 -0.97
C ARG A 394 2.35 -13.90 -1.18
N GLN A 395 2.47 -13.15 -2.28
CA GLN A 395 1.65 -11.96 -2.52
C GLN A 395 0.39 -12.24 -3.34
N GLN A 396 0.45 -13.19 -4.27
CA GLN A 396 -0.65 -13.53 -5.17
C GLN A 396 -1.92 -13.91 -4.39
N LEU A 397 -3.05 -13.35 -4.81
CA LEU A 397 -4.37 -13.67 -4.29
C LEU A 397 -4.91 -14.98 -4.91
N PRO A 398 -5.90 -15.63 -4.27
CA PRO A 398 -6.41 -16.92 -4.73
C PRO A 398 -7.01 -16.96 -6.15
N ASP A 399 -7.38 -15.82 -6.73
CA ASP A 399 -7.89 -15.71 -8.10
C ASP A 399 -6.78 -15.46 -9.14
N GLY A 400 -5.53 -15.46 -8.71
CA GLY A 400 -4.34 -15.30 -9.56
C GLY A 400 -3.84 -13.87 -9.68
N ARG A 401 -4.61 -12.85 -9.26
CA ARG A 401 -4.16 -11.46 -9.33
C ARG A 401 -3.19 -11.11 -8.22
N LEU A 402 -2.47 -10.03 -8.40
CA LEU A 402 -1.65 -9.42 -7.36
C LEU A 402 -2.47 -8.27 -6.74
N PRO A 403 -2.48 -8.11 -5.41
CA PRO A 403 -3.01 -6.88 -4.81
C PRO A 403 -2.10 -5.71 -5.21
N ARG A 404 -2.61 -4.47 -5.13
CA ARG A 404 -1.79 -3.26 -5.36
C ARG A 404 -0.47 -3.29 -4.57
N ASN A 405 -0.56 -3.71 -3.32
CA ASN A 405 0.57 -3.72 -2.41
C ASN A 405 0.34 -4.70 -1.26
N SER A 406 1.45 -5.15 -0.67
CA SER A 406 1.43 -6.02 0.50
C SER A 406 2.42 -5.61 1.57
N LEU A 407 2.17 -6.08 2.77
CA LEU A 407 3.15 -6.15 3.84
C LEU A 407 4.30 -7.11 3.48
N LEU A 408 5.34 -7.13 4.32
CA LEU A 408 6.56 -7.92 4.08
C LEU A 408 6.34 -9.44 4.12
N ASN A 409 5.27 -9.91 4.76
CA ASN A 409 4.88 -11.32 4.76
C ASN A 409 4.10 -11.75 3.49
N GLY A 410 3.85 -10.81 2.56
CA GLY A 410 3.07 -11.00 1.33
C GLY A 410 1.56 -10.79 1.52
N GLN A 411 1.08 -10.61 2.75
CA GLN A 411 -0.34 -10.37 2.98
C GLN A 411 -0.72 -8.93 2.63
N VAL A 412 -1.95 -8.76 2.17
CA VAL A 412 -2.53 -7.48 1.76
C VAL A 412 -2.28 -6.37 2.79
N ALA A 413 -1.75 -5.24 2.33
CA ALA A 413 -1.54 -4.03 3.12
C ALA A 413 -2.87 -3.34 3.47
N PRO A 414 -2.96 -2.62 4.61
CA PRO A 414 -4.22 -2.00 5.05
C PRO A 414 -4.70 -0.86 4.13
N ASP A 415 -3.79 -0.22 3.41
CA ASP A 415 -4.08 0.87 2.47
C ASP A 415 -4.26 0.36 1.02
N THR A 416 -4.23 -0.96 0.80
CA THR A 416 -4.41 -1.50 -0.55
C THR A 416 -5.76 -1.08 -1.14
N GLY A 417 -5.75 -0.77 -2.43
CA GLY A 417 -6.97 -0.40 -3.15
C GLY A 417 -6.77 -0.45 -4.65
N GLY A 418 -7.84 -0.79 -5.39
CA GLY A 418 -7.76 -0.99 -6.83
C GLY A 418 -6.95 -2.21 -7.24
N ASP A 419 -7.09 -2.60 -8.50
CA ASP A 419 -6.30 -3.65 -9.14
C ASP A 419 -5.44 -3.03 -10.23
N GLN A 420 -4.28 -3.63 -10.50
CA GLN A 420 -3.33 -3.16 -11.51
C GLN A 420 -2.87 -4.35 -12.36
N LEU A 421 -3.20 -4.32 -13.66
CA LEU A 421 -2.91 -5.46 -14.54
C LEU A 421 -1.42 -5.60 -14.85
N ASP A 422 -0.64 -4.51 -14.86
CA ASP A 422 0.81 -4.56 -14.98
C ASP A 422 1.43 -5.31 -13.81
N GLU A 423 0.95 -5.05 -12.59
CA GLU A 423 1.37 -5.75 -11.37
C GLU A 423 1.07 -7.24 -11.37
N THR A 424 0.03 -7.67 -12.09
CA THR A 424 -0.24 -9.10 -12.32
C THR A 424 0.60 -9.68 -13.46
N ALA A 425 0.96 -8.87 -14.45
CA ALA A 425 1.75 -9.30 -15.60
C ALA A 425 3.25 -9.46 -15.30
N TYR A 426 3.82 -8.57 -14.49
CA TYR A 426 5.25 -8.60 -14.21
C TYR A 426 5.75 -9.90 -13.56
N PRO A 427 5.10 -10.50 -12.55
CA PRO A 427 5.56 -11.75 -11.95
C PRO A 427 5.65 -12.91 -12.95
N ILE A 428 4.77 -12.95 -13.96
CA ILE A 428 4.82 -13.94 -15.05
C ILE A 428 6.07 -13.73 -15.90
N LEU A 429 6.35 -12.47 -16.27
CA LEU A 429 7.53 -12.09 -17.02
C LEU A 429 8.82 -12.40 -16.23
N MET A 430 8.85 -12.06 -14.95
CA MET A 430 9.95 -12.35 -14.02
C MET A 430 10.23 -13.85 -13.96
N ALA A 431 9.20 -14.70 -13.90
CA ALA A 431 9.37 -16.14 -13.88
C ALA A 431 10.06 -16.69 -15.15
N ASP A 432 9.72 -16.18 -16.35
CA ASP A 432 10.42 -16.56 -17.59
C ASP A 432 11.88 -16.03 -17.59
N GLN A 433 12.09 -14.74 -17.27
CA GLN A 433 13.40 -14.10 -17.34
C GLN A 433 14.40 -14.60 -16.28
N ALA A 434 13.93 -14.94 -15.08
CA ALA A 434 14.76 -15.49 -14.00
C ALA A 434 15.10 -16.99 -14.20
N GLY A 435 14.53 -17.61 -15.23
CA GLY A 435 14.68 -19.03 -15.54
C GLY A 435 13.85 -19.96 -14.65
N LEU A 436 12.77 -19.46 -14.04
CA LEU A 436 11.85 -20.22 -13.20
C LEU A 436 10.75 -20.92 -14.00
N GLY A 437 10.56 -20.59 -15.28
CA GLY A 437 9.51 -21.14 -16.14
C GLY A 437 9.51 -22.65 -16.40
N GLY A 438 10.35 -23.46 -15.74
CA GLY A 438 10.24 -24.92 -15.70
C GLY A 438 9.82 -25.50 -14.37
N ASP A 439 9.59 -24.66 -13.37
CA ASP A 439 9.08 -25.09 -12.08
C ASP A 439 7.60 -25.45 -12.23
N ALA A 440 7.30 -26.75 -12.15
CA ALA A 440 5.95 -27.27 -12.36
C ALA A 440 4.96 -26.87 -11.26
N ALA A 441 5.44 -26.63 -10.04
CA ALA A 441 4.57 -26.14 -8.96
C ALA A 441 4.24 -24.66 -9.20
N LEU A 442 5.25 -23.83 -9.50
CA LEU A 442 5.05 -22.42 -9.82
C LEU A 442 4.13 -22.22 -11.04
N TRP A 443 4.25 -23.06 -12.07
CA TRP A 443 3.32 -23.05 -13.19
C TRP A 443 1.89 -23.39 -12.78
N ARG A 444 1.71 -24.54 -12.10
CA ARG A 444 0.39 -25.09 -11.78
C ARG A 444 -0.37 -24.19 -10.81
N ASP A 445 0.30 -23.71 -9.77
CA ASP A 445 -0.33 -23.08 -8.62
C ASP A 445 -0.31 -21.54 -8.68
N HIS A 446 0.45 -20.93 -9.61
CA HIS A 446 0.63 -19.47 -9.62
C HIS A 446 0.60 -18.84 -11.02
N VAL A 447 1.57 -19.15 -11.89
CA VAL A 447 1.74 -18.48 -13.20
C VAL A 447 0.53 -18.69 -14.11
N ARG A 448 -0.06 -19.89 -14.11
CA ARG A 448 -1.27 -20.20 -14.87
C ARG A 448 -2.44 -19.30 -14.44
N GLU A 449 -2.62 -19.12 -13.15
CA GLU A 449 -3.76 -18.36 -12.60
C GLU A 449 -3.61 -16.87 -12.88
N ALA A 450 -2.41 -16.30 -12.71
CA ALA A 450 -2.13 -14.92 -13.12
C ALA A 450 -2.37 -14.70 -14.62
N ALA A 451 -1.92 -15.63 -15.47
CA ALA A 451 -2.12 -15.50 -16.92
C ALA A 451 -3.60 -15.64 -17.32
N ASP A 452 -4.35 -16.56 -16.70
CA ASP A 452 -5.80 -16.72 -16.90
C ASP A 452 -6.57 -15.47 -16.40
N PHE A 453 -6.13 -14.84 -15.31
CA PHE A 453 -6.67 -13.57 -14.81
C PHE A 453 -6.49 -12.45 -15.86
N LEU A 454 -5.29 -12.27 -16.41
CA LEU A 454 -5.04 -11.27 -17.45
C LEU A 454 -5.91 -11.48 -18.70
N VAL A 455 -6.08 -12.74 -19.14
CA VAL A 455 -6.93 -13.06 -20.30
C VAL A 455 -8.39 -12.68 -20.08
N SER A 456 -8.88 -12.77 -18.85
CA SER A 456 -10.29 -12.52 -18.52
C SER A 456 -10.60 -11.06 -18.16
N HIS A 457 -9.60 -10.28 -17.74
CA HIS A 457 -9.79 -8.91 -17.24
C HIS A 457 -9.17 -7.83 -18.15
N GLY A 458 -8.13 -8.16 -18.91
CA GLY A 458 -7.47 -7.21 -19.80
C GLY A 458 -8.35 -6.73 -20.96
N PRO A 459 -8.04 -5.59 -21.59
CA PRO A 459 -6.82 -4.78 -21.38
C PRO A 459 -7.04 -3.49 -20.54
N SER A 460 -8.20 -3.35 -19.89
CA SER A 460 -8.59 -2.07 -19.27
C SER A 460 -9.22 -2.19 -17.88
N PHE A 461 -9.07 -3.34 -17.23
CA PHE A 461 -9.51 -3.53 -15.85
C PHE A 461 -8.51 -2.92 -14.87
N GLY A 462 -9.01 -2.39 -13.75
CA GLY A 462 -8.16 -1.75 -12.75
C GLY A 462 -7.68 -0.36 -13.14
N VAL A 463 -6.63 0.11 -12.48
CA VAL A 463 -5.97 1.41 -12.69
C VAL A 463 -4.59 1.22 -13.34
N GLU A 464 -4.06 2.26 -13.98
CA GLU A 464 -2.71 2.24 -14.54
C GLU A 464 -1.62 2.47 -13.47
N ARG A 465 -0.34 2.50 -13.90
CA ARG A 465 0.85 2.48 -13.02
C ARG A 465 0.94 3.62 -12.00
N TRP A 466 0.21 4.72 -12.19
CA TRP A 466 0.13 5.80 -11.22
C TRP A 466 -0.99 5.64 -10.20
N GLU A 467 -1.71 4.52 -10.27
CA GLU A 467 -2.70 4.06 -9.30
C GLU A 467 -3.97 4.92 -9.22
N GLU A 468 -4.23 5.72 -10.26
CA GLU A 468 -5.25 6.78 -10.20
C GLU A 468 -6.40 6.56 -11.18
N GLN A 469 -6.13 6.04 -12.38
CA GLN A 469 -7.09 6.07 -13.48
C GLN A 469 -7.28 4.71 -14.14
N SER A 470 -8.53 4.31 -14.32
CA SER A 470 -8.89 3.16 -15.17
C SER A 470 -8.97 3.53 -16.65
N GLY A 471 -8.77 2.54 -17.52
CA GLY A 471 -8.90 2.67 -18.98
C GLY A 471 -7.82 1.90 -19.74
N TYR A 472 -7.71 2.20 -21.03
CA TYR A 472 -6.74 1.58 -21.94
C TYR A 472 -5.42 2.37 -21.85
N SER A 473 -4.52 1.92 -20.97
CA SER A 473 -3.20 2.52 -20.78
C SER A 473 -2.15 1.83 -21.65
N PRO A 474 -1.39 2.56 -22.50
CA PRO A 474 -0.32 1.93 -23.28
C PRO A 474 0.78 1.33 -22.40
N SER A 475 1.01 1.88 -21.20
CA SER A 475 1.97 1.34 -20.22
C SER A 475 1.51 -0.02 -19.69
N THR A 476 0.28 -0.10 -19.18
CA THR A 476 -0.27 -1.33 -18.61
C THR A 476 -0.41 -2.43 -19.67
N ILE A 477 -0.91 -2.06 -20.86
CA ILE A 477 -1.08 -3.01 -21.97
C ILE A 477 0.28 -3.57 -22.44
N ALA A 478 1.35 -2.77 -22.40
CA ALA A 478 2.70 -3.27 -22.71
C ALA A 478 3.13 -4.39 -21.75
N ALA A 479 2.90 -4.21 -20.45
CA ALA A 479 3.18 -5.21 -19.42
C ALA A 479 2.32 -6.46 -19.63
N GLU A 480 1.01 -6.32 -19.87
CA GLU A 480 0.11 -7.45 -20.15
C GLU A 480 0.57 -8.27 -21.36
N ILE A 481 0.96 -7.61 -22.46
CA ILE A 481 1.50 -8.29 -23.65
C ILE A 481 2.77 -9.08 -23.29
N ALA A 482 3.70 -8.47 -22.56
CA ALA A 482 4.94 -9.12 -22.16
C ALA A 482 4.70 -10.32 -21.23
N GLY A 483 3.84 -10.14 -20.22
CA GLY A 483 3.41 -11.19 -19.30
C GLY A 483 2.72 -12.36 -20.00
N LEU A 484 1.80 -12.09 -20.93
CA LEU A 484 1.09 -13.14 -21.68
C LEU A 484 2.01 -13.88 -22.68
N VAL A 485 2.99 -13.20 -23.28
CA VAL A 485 4.02 -13.87 -24.11
C VAL A 485 4.89 -14.79 -23.26
N ALA A 486 5.32 -14.33 -22.07
CA ALA A 486 6.05 -15.15 -21.11
C ALA A 486 5.21 -16.34 -20.63
N GLY A 487 3.95 -16.10 -20.25
CA GLY A 487 2.98 -17.13 -19.86
C GLY A 487 2.77 -18.16 -20.96
N GLY A 488 2.67 -17.73 -22.22
CA GLY A 488 2.52 -18.63 -23.36
C GLY A 488 3.74 -19.55 -23.56
N ARG A 489 4.95 -19.05 -23.32
CA ARG A 489 6.19 -19.85 -23.34
C ARG A 489 6.24 -20.85 -22.20
N ILE A 490 5.91 -20.41 -20.99
CA ILE A 490 5.87 -21.28 -19.80
C ILE A 490 4.82 -22.39 -20.00
N ALA A 491 3.61 -22.05 -20.45
CA ALA A 491 2.55 -23.00 -20.76
C ALA A 491 3.02 -24.07 -21.77
N ALA A 492 3.68 -23.63 -22.85
CA ALA A 492 4.23 -24.55 -23.85
C ALA A 492 5.30 -25.49 -23.27
N ARG A 493 6.16 -24.99 -22.38
CA ARG A 493 7.18 -25.79 -21.68
C ARG A 493 6.56 -26.88 -20.80
N HIS A 494 5.40 -26.60 -20.21
CA HIS A 494 4.64 -27.54 -19.39
C HIS A 494 3.65 -28.41 -20.18
N GLY A 495 3.65 -28.32 -21.53
CA GLY A 495 2.79 -29.13 -22.39
C GLY A 495 1.35 -28.64 -22.51
N ASP A 496 0.99 -27.50 -21.92
CA ASP A 496 -0.34 -26.88 -22.08
C ASP A 496 -0.37 -26.05 -23.37
N GLY A 497 -0.45 -26.76 -24.49
CA GLY A 497 -0.51 -26.13 -25.81
C GLY A 497 -1.78 -25.29 -26.01
N ALA A 498 -2.88 -25.57 -25.31
CA ALA A 498 -4.12 -24.81 -25.44
C ALA A 498 -3.97 -23.42 -24.84
N ARG A 499 -3.54 -23.33 -23.58
CA ARG A 499 -3.23 -22.05 -22.93
C ARG A 499 -2.10 -21.31 -23.64
N ALA A 500 -1.07 -22.02 -24.10
CA ALA A 500 0.01 -21.39 -24.86
C ALA A 500 -0.53 -20.63 -26.10
N ARG A 501 -1.47 -21.22 -26.84
CA ARG A 501 -2.07 -20.56 -28.02
C ARG A 501 -3.03 -19.45 -27.64
N LEU A 502 -3.82 -19.65 -26.58
CA LEU A 502 -4.72 -18.63 -26.04
C LEU A 502 -3.96 -17.38 -25.59
N TYR A 503 -2.97 -17.52 -24.71
CA TYR A 503 -2.19 -16.40 -24.17
C TYR A 503 -1.50 -15.62 -25.28
N LEU A 504 -0.87 -16.33 -26.22
CA LEU A 504 -0.22 -15.70 -27.36
C LEU A 504 -1.21 -15.01 -28.30
N ALA A 505 -2.41 -15.57 -28.53
CA ALA A 505 -3.43 -14.94 -29.35
C ALA A 505 -4.05 -13.69 -28.70
N THR A 506 -4.22 -13.70 -27.37
CA THR A 506 -4.63 -12.52 -26.60
C THR A 506 -3.56 -11.43 -26.68
N ALA A 507 -2.29 -11.76 -26.40
CA ALA A 507 -1.17 -10.83 -26.50
C ALA A 507 -1.04 -10.23 -27.92
N ASP A 508 -1.20 -11.05 -28.96
CA ASP A 508 -1.18 -10.57 -30.35
C ASP A 508 -2.36 -9.65 -30.68
N HIS A 509 -3.53 -9.89 -30.11
CA HIS A 509 -4.66 -8.99 -30.27
C HIS A 509 -4.37 -7.65 -29.63
N PHE A 510 -3.88 -7.63 -28.39
CA PHE A 510 -3.52 -6.41 -27.69
C PHE A 510 -2.43 -5.64 -28.44
N ALA A 511 -1.36 -6.32 -28.88
CA ALA A 511 -0.28 -5.70 -29.66
C ALA A 511 -0.77 -5.07 -30.98
N ARG A 512 -1.73 -5.69 -31.68
CA ARG A 512 -2.30 -5.11 -32.91
C ARG A 512 -3.27 -3.97 -32.63
N SER A 513 -3.93 -3.97 -31.48
CA SER A 513 -5.01 -3.03 -31.16
C SER A 513 -4.55 -1.81 -30.36
N VAL A 514 -3.43 -1.90 -29.62
CA VAL A 514 -3.00 -0.87 -28.65
C VAL A 514 -2.97 0.53 -29.25
N LYS A 515 -2.48 0.70 -30.48
CA LYS A 515 -2.44 2.01 -31.16
C LYS A 515 -3.84 2.53 -31.46
N GLY A 516 -4.77 1.66 -31.83
CA GLY A 516 -6.18 2.03 -32.04
C GLY A 516 -6.89 2.45 -30.76
N TRP A 517 -6.45 1.96 -29.61
CA TRP A 517 -7.01 2.32 -28.30
C TRP A 517 -6.37 3.56 -27.68
N THR A 518 -5.14 3.91 -28.05
CA THR A 518 -4.31 4.85 -27.28
C THR A 518 -3.69 5.98 -28.09
N VAL A 519 -3.70 5.93 -29.42
CA VAL A 519 -3.19 7.02 -30.28
C VAL A 519 -4.35 7.86 -30.76
N THR A 520 -4.41 9.12 -30.30
CA THR A 520 -5.39 10.08 -30.81
C THR A 520 -4.99 10.60 -32.19
N THR A 521 -5.98 10.94 -33.02
CA THR A 521 -5.82 11.65 -34.29
C THR A 521 -6.52 13.00 -34.32
N THR A 522 -7.24 13.34 -33.25
CA THR A 522 -8.03 14.56 -33.09
C THR A 522 -7.56 15.44 -31.93
N GLY A 523 -6.56 14.99 -31.18
CA GLY A 523 -5.97 15.75 -30.08
C GLY A 523 -5.19 17.00 -30.52
N PRO A 524 -5.03 18.00 -29.64
CA PRO A 524 -4.55 19.33 -30.05
C PRO A 524 -3.04 19.48 -30.25
N TYR A 525 -2.19 18.51 -29.86
CA TYR A 525 -0.73 18.74 -29.80
C TYR A 525 0.05 18.34 -31.06
N ALA A 526 -0.42 17.32 -31.77
CA ALA A 526 0.16 16.85 -33.02
C ALA A 526 -0.91 16.08 -33.83
N ALA A 527 -0.60 15.75 -35.09
CA ALA A 527 -1.54 15.00 -35.94
C ALA A 527 -1.86 13.60 -35.39
N ARG A 528 -0.90 12.97 -34.70
CA ARG A 528 -1.02 11.66 -34.06
C ARG A 528 -0.08 11.62 -32.86
N TYR A 529 -0.55 11.13 -31.72
CA TYR A 529 0.28 10.89 -30.53
C TYR A 529 -0.42 9.98 -29.52
N PHE A 530 0.35 9.30 -28.67
CA PHE A 530 -0.17 8.51 -27.55
C PHE A 530 -0.73 9.41 -26.44
N LEU A 531 -1.90 9.05 -25.91
CA LEU A 531 -2.47 9.63 -24.69
C LEU A 531 -1.91 8.92 -23.45
N ARG A 532 -2.15 9.49 -22.25
CA ARG A 532 -2.00 8.74 -20.99
C ARG A 532 -2.81 7.45 -21.01
N LEU A 533 -4.09 7.55 -21.35
CA LEU A 533 -5.03 6.46 -21.55
C LEU A 533 -6.31 6.98 -22.22
N SER A 534 -7.10 6.07 -22.80
CA SER A 534 -8.49 6.35 -23.17
C SER A 534 -9.45 5.60 -22.25
N LYS A 535 -10.63 6.17 -21.96
CA LYS A 535 -11.58 5.55 -21.02
C LYS A 535 -12.34 4.37 -21.59
N ASN A 536 -12.57 4.35 -22.90
CA ASN A 536 -13.47 3.41 -23.58
C ASN A 536 -12.80 2.72 -24.78
N GLY A 537 -11.48 2.86 -24.94
CA GLY A 537 -10.76 2.32 -26.09
C GLY A 537 -10.95 3.15 -27.36
N ASP A 538 -11.59 4.31 -27.28
CA ASP A 538 -11.64 5.30 -28.36
C ASP A 538 -10.81 6.52 -27.95
N PRO A 539 -9.58 6.67 -28.46
CA PRO A 539 -8.70 7.79 -28.11
C PRO A 539 -9.17 9.12 -28.71
N ASP A 540 -10.14 9.14 -29.63
CA ASP A 540 -10.67 10.36 -30.24
C ASP A 540 -12.01 10.82 -29.64
N ALA A 541 -12.57 10.05 -28.71
CA ALA A 541 -13.75 10.43 -27.95
C ALA A 541 -13.51 11.70 -27.14
N THR A 542 -14.54 12.55 -27.06
CA THR A 542 -14.55 13.78 -26.25
C THR A 542 -14.83 13.50 -24.76
N THR A 543 -14.15 12.48 -24.22
CA THR A 543 -14.30 12.05 -22.83
C THR A 543 -13.40 12.89 -21.93
N THR A 544 -13.89 13.32 -20.78
CA THR A 544 -13.11 14.04 -19.76
C THR A 544 -12.92 13.21 -18.51
N TYR A 545 -11.81 13.38 -17.80
CA TYR A 545 -11.62 12.82 -16.45
C TYR A 545 -10.80 13.76 -15.56
N GLY A 546 -11.02 13.67 -14.24
CA GLY A 546 -10.23 14.39 -13.24
C GLY A 546 -8.83 13.80 -13.14
N LEU A 547 -7.80 14.65 -13.13
CA LEU A 547 -6.42 14.21 -12.98
C LEU A 547 -6.07 13.73 -11.55
N GLY A 548 -6.93 14.05 -10.57
CA GLY A 548 -6.72 13.67 -9.16
C GLY A 548 -5.81 14.67 -8.43
N ASN A 549 -5.63 14.46 -7.12
CA ASN A 549 -4.65 15.19 -6.30
C ASN A 549 -4.78 16.73 -6.31
N GLY A 550 -6.00 17.25 -6.48
CA GLY A 550 -6.24 18.70 -6.63
C GLY A 550 -6.09 19.25 -8.05
N GLY A 551 -5.70 18.40 -9.01
CA GLY A 551 -5.59 18.74 -10.43
C GLY A 551 -6.95 18.87 -11.14
N PRO A 552 -6.99 19.51 -12.32
CA PRO A 552 -8.22 19.81 -13.03
C PRO A 552 -8.87 18.57 -13.66
N THR A 553 -10.10 18.75 -14.17
CA THR A 553 -10.72 17.84 -15.12
C THR A 553 -10.34 18.23 -16.54
N GLU A 554 -9.78 17.28 -17.28
CA GLU A 554 -9.25 17.50 -18.63
C GLU A 554 -9.89 16.55 -19.64
N ASP A 555 -9.94 17.00 -20.91
CA ASP A 555 -10.26 16.13 -22.06
C ASP A 555 -9.15 15.08 -22.19
N GLN A 556 -9.49 13.80 -22.32
CA GLN A 556 -8.51 12.71 -22.39
C GLN A 556 -7.46 12.94 -23.50
N ARG A 557 -7.84 13.62 -24.59
CA ARG A 557 -6.95 13.92 -25.73
C ARG A 557 -5.88 14.95 -25.39
N ARG A 558 -6.07 15.69 -24.30
CA ARG A 558 -5.14 16.68 -23.77
C ARG A 558 -4.20 16.12 -22.71
N VAL A 559 -4.43 14.91 -22.21
CA VAL A 559 -3.62 14.31 -21.14
C VAL A 559 -2.52 13.43 -21.74
N VAL A 560 -1.27 13.83 -21.49
CA VAL A 560 -0.06 13.20 -22.05
C VAL A 560 0.72 12.52 -20.93
N ASP A 561 1.23 11.32 -21.20
CA ASP A 561 2.13 10.54 -20.34
C ASP A 561 3.19 9.87 -21.24
N ALA A 562 4.41 9.65 -20.73
CA ALA A 562 5.48 8.99 -21.46
C ALA A 562 5.40 7.44 -21.44
N GLY A 563 4.42 6.85 -20.76
CA GLY A 563 4.28 5.42 -20.51
C GLY A 563 4.10 4.55 -21.75
N PHE A 564 3.84 5.16 -22.93
CA PHE A 564 3.94 4.44 -24.20
C PHE A 564 5.37 3.96 -24.50
N LEU A 565 6.39 4.51 -23.85
CA LEU A 565 7.78 4.05 -23.96
C LEU A 565 7.94 2.60 -23.49
N GLU A 566 7.09 2.12 -22.58
CA GLU A 566 7.04 0.70 -22.16
C GLU A 566 6.78 -0.23 -23.35
N LEU A 567 6.04 0.20 -24.38
CA LEU A 567 5.82 -0.59 -25.59
C LEU A 567 7.14 -0.86 -26.32
N THR A 568 8.10 0.07 -26.31
CA THR A 568 9.41 -0.12 -26.94
C THR A 568 10.38 -0.87 -26.02
N ARG A 569 10.39 -0.49 -24.73
CA ARG A 569 11.21 -1.09 -23.68
C ARG A 569 10.93 -2.57 -23.50
N LEU A 570 9.66 -2.98 -23.49
CA LEU A 570 9.24 -4.38 -23.42
C LEU A 570 9.27 -5.08 -24.80
N GLY A 571 9.59 -4.38 -25.88
CA GLY A 571 9.77 -4.96 -27.21
C GLY A 571 8.47 -5.25 -27.98
N VAL A 572 7.37 -4.59 -27.65
CA VAL A 572 6.08 -4.67 -28.36
C VAL A 572 6.11 -3.85 -29.65
N LEU A 573 6.68 -2.64 -29.60
CA LEU A 573 6.88 -1.75 -30.75
C LEU A 573 8.37 -1.55 -31.03
N ALA A 574 8.67 -1.24 -32.30
CA ALA A 574 10.01 -0.80 -32.67
C ALA A 574 10.30 0.58 -32.06
N PRO A 575 11.55 0.86 -31.65
CA PRO A 575 11.90 2.14 -31.04
C PRO A 575 11.72 3.35 -31.99
N ASP A 576 11.76 3.10 -33.30
CA ASP A 576 11.52 4.06 -34.38
C ASP A 576 10.08 4.00 -34.94
N ASP A 577 9.12 3.40 -34.22
CA ASP A 577 7.72 3.42 -34.64
C ASP A 577 7.24 4.86 -34.89
N PRO A 578 6.52 5.14 -36.00
CA PRO A 578 6.11 6.50 -36.35
C PRO A 578 5.26 7.22 -35.30
N ASP A 579 4.41 6.50 -34.56
CA ASP A 579 3.56 7.12 -33.53
C ASP A 579 4.34 7.31 -32.22
N VAL A 580 5.33 6.45 -31.92
CA VAL A 580 6.29 6.66 -30.81
C VAL A 580 7.08 7.95 -31.08
N THR A 581 7.72 8.03 -32.25
CA THR A 581 8.54 9.19 -32.64
C THR A 581 7.74 10.49 -32.74
N ALA A 582 6.48 10.43 -33.17
CA ALA A 582 5.57 11.59 -33.18
C ALA A 582 5.15 12.03 -31.77
N SER A 583 5.14 11.12 -30.80
CA SER A 583 4.72 11.41 -29.41
C SER A 583 5.83 12.03 -28.56
N LEU A 584 7.11 11.75 -28.83
CA LEU A 584 8.23 12.28 -28.03
C LEU A 584 8.25 13.82 -27.96
N PRO A 585 8.10 14.58 -29.07
CA PRO A 585 8.05 16.04 -28.98
C PRO A 585 6.80 16.57 -28.26
N VAL A 586 5.71 15.80 -28.22
CA VAL A 586 4.51 16.14 -27.45
C VAL A 586 4.80 15.99 -25.96
N VAL A 587 5.39 14.86 -25.54
CA VAL A 587 5.86 14.63 -24.17
C VAL A 587 6.82 15.74 -23.74
N ASP A 588 7.86 16.01 -24.54
CA ASP A 588 8.91 16.99 -24.21
C ASP A 588 8.34 18.41 -24.04
N LYS A 589 7.27 18.73 -24.77
CA LYS A 589 6.62 20.04 -24.70
C LYS A 589 5.60 20.15 -23.56
N VAL A 590 4.83 19.09 -23.31
CA VAL A 590 3.67 19.12 -22.42
C VAL A 590 4.06 18.81 -20.98
N ILE A 591 4.97 17.85 -20.77
CA ILE A 591 5.36 17.38 -19.44
C ILE A 591 6.87 17.37 -19.22
N GLY A 592 7.66 17.87 -20.18
CA GLY A 592 9.11 18.01 -20.03
C GLY A 592 9.49 19.35 -19.41
N HIS A 593 10.37 19.34 -18.41
CA HIS A 593 10.83 20.55 -17.74
C HIS A 593 12.37 20.55 -17.56
N PRO A 594 13.06 21.66 -17.84
CA PRO A 594 14.48 21.80 -17.53
C PRO A 594 14.69 22.09 -16.03
N THR A 595 15.67 21.44 -15.41
CA THR A 595 16.16 21.83 -14.08
C THR A 595 17.61 22.27 -14.15
N ARG A 596 18.14 22.84 -13.06
CA ARG A 596 19.58 23.13 -12.92
C ARG A 596 20.46 21.88 -12.97
N THR A 597 19.89 20.70 -12.75
CA THR A 597 20.58 19.40 -12.78
C THR A 597 20.53 18.74 -14.14
N GLY A 598 19.41 18.89 -14.85
CA GLY A 598 19.17 18.30 -16.17
C GLY A 598 17.68 18.36 -16.54
N PRO A 599 17.30 17.94 -17.76
CA PRO A 599 15.89 17.74 -18.07
C PRO A 599 15.31 16.61 -17.22
N ALA A 600 14.03 16.74 -16.87
CA ALA A 600 13.20 15.68 -16.30
C ALA A 600 11.75 15.89 -16.76
N TRP A 601 10.88 14.93 -16.43
CA TRP A 601 9.49 14.94 -16.89
C TRP A 601 8.56 14.70 -15.71
N TYR A 602 7.39 15.35 -15.73
CA TYR A 602 6.27 14.99 -14.87
C TYR A 602 5.70 13.62 -15.29
N ARG A 603 4.92 12.98 -14.41
CA ARG A 603 4.23 11.72 -14.72
C ARG A 603 3.30 11.88 -15.92
N TYR A 604 2.42 12.86 -15.82
CA TYR A 604 1.46 13.23 -16.85
C TYR A 604 1.02 14.69 -16.68
N GLY A 605 0.30 15.22 -17.67
CA GLY A 605 -0.22 16.59 -17.62
C GLY A 605 -0.93 17.00 -18.90
N SER A 606 -1.37 18.26 -18.93
CA SER A 606 -1.91 18.91 -20.13
C SER A 606 -1.02 20.07 -20.57
N GLY A 607 -1.23 20.58 -21.78
CA GLY A 607 -0.45 21.71 -22.31
C GLY A 607 -0.76 23.05 -21.65
N THR A 608 -1.53 23.07 -20.56
CA THR A 608 -1.76 24.23 -19.70
C THR A 608 -0.77 24.15 -18.53
N THR A 609 0.06 25.18 -18.35
CA THR A 609 1.04 25.22 -17.25
C THR A 609 0.37 25.09 -15.87
N GLY A 610 0.97 24.29 -14.99
CA GLY A 610 0.51 23.98 -13.65
C GLY A 610 -0.64 22.95 -13.60
N THR A 611 -1.02 22.38 -14.75
CA THR A 611 -2.04 21.31 -14.83
C THR A 611 -1.41 19.93 -15.00
N GLU A 612 -0.12 19.85 -14.80
CA GLU A 612 0.59 18.61 -14.54
C GLU A 612 0.00 17.93 -13.29
N ASP A 613 0.42 16.69 -13.07
CA ASP A 613 0.14 15.92 -11.87
C ASP A 613 0.09 16.78 -10.58
N GLY A 614 -0.84 16.49 -9.66
CA GLY A 614 -0.97 17.16 -8.36
C GLY A 614 -0.36 16.42 -7.16
N TYR A 615 0.29 15.26 -7.37
CA TYR A 615 0.93 14.46 -6.31
C TYR A 615 2.32 15.01 -5.97
N GLY A 616 2.38 16.07 -5.18
CA GLY A 616 3.67 16.62 -4.74
C GLY A 616 3.53 17.77 -3.74
N ASP A 617 4.66 18.28 -3.26
CA ASP A 617 4.68 19.43 -2.37
C ASP A 617 4.03 20.65 -3.07
N CYS A 618 3.37 21.52 -2.31
CA CYS A 618 2.64 22.61 -2.93
C CYS A 618 3.56 23.62 -3.63
N HIS A 619 3.25 23.94 -4.90
CA HIS A 619 3.70 25.15 -5.55
C HIS A 619 2.48 26.07 -5.80
N VAL A 620 2.35 27.16 -5.04
CA VAL A 620 1.09 27.96 -5.01
C VAL A 620 0.78 28.69 -6.31
N ALA A 621 1.73 28.76 -7.25
CA ALA A 621 1.48 29.34 -8.56
C ALA A 621 0.66 28.41 -9.46
N ASP A 622 0.62 27.11 -9.16
CA ASP A 622 -0.16 26.14 -9.90
C ASP A 622 -1.66 26.31 -9.61
N PRO A 623 -2.54 25.99 -10.57
CA PRO A 623 -3.99 26.00 -10.44
C PRO A 623 -4.54 24.88 -9.53
N THR A 624 -3.86 24.60 -8.41
CA THR A 624 -4.27 23.64 -7.38
C THR A 624 -4.58 24.38 -6.07
N ASP A 625 -5.50 23.86 -5.26
CA ASP A 625 -5.84 24.45 -3.96
C ASP A 625 -4.91 23.89 -2.87
N CYS A 626 -3.62 24.23 -2.95
CA CYS A 626 -2.57 23.61 -2.13
C CYS A 626 -1.87 24.50 -1.09
N ASP A 627 -2.21 25.78 -0.95
CA ASP A 627 -1.52 26.77 -0.09
C ASP A 627 -1.28 26.28 1.36
N PRO A 628 -0.11 26.59 2.00
CA PRO A 628 0.98 27.47 1.53
C PRO A 628 2.10 26.78 0.74
N GLU A 629 3.00 27.59 0.17
CA GLU A 629 4.17 27.14 -0.61
C GLU A 629 5.04 26.14 0.16
N GLY A 630 5.34 25.01 -0.49
CA GLY A 630 6.13 23.92 0.04
C GLY A 630 5.40 23.08 1.10
N ARG A 631 4.08 23.24 1.26
CA ARG A 631 3.27 22.38 2.11
C ARG A 631 3.33 20.93 1.62
N PRO A 632 3.53 19.94 2.51
CA PRO A 632 3.46 18.52 2.15
C PRO A 632 2.10 18.10 1.58
N TRP A 633 2.11 17.25 0.56
CA TRP A 633 0.89 16.75 -0.10
C TRP A 633 -0.17 16.10 0.83
N PRO A 634 0.17 15.17 1.76
CA PRO A 634 -0.83 14.34 2.42
C PRO A 634 -1.72 15.10 3.40
N THR A 635 -1.35 16.33 3.77
CA THR A 635 -2.16 17.16 4.68
C THR A 635 -3.52 17.54 4.08
N GLY A 636 -3.58 17.70 2.75
CA GLY A 636 -4.82 18.03 2.02
C GLY A 636 -5.20 17.02 0.93
N ASN A 637 -4.32 16.06 0.62
CA ASN A 637 -4.38 15.26 -0.62
C ASN A 637 -4.47 16.13 -1.89
N THR A 638 -3.92 17.35 -1.80
CA THR A 638 -3.84 18.33 -2.88
C THR A 638 -2.45 18.97 -2.87
N GLY A 639 -1.84 19.08 -4.04
CA GLY A 639 -0.48 19.59 -4.19
C GLY A 639 -0.13 19.89 -5.63
N SER A 640 1.17 20.07 -5.87
CA SER A 640 1.78 20.19 -7.20
C SER A 640 2.74 19.04 -7.37
N GLY A 641 2.43 18.11 -8.27
CA GLY A 641 3.36 17.06 -8.64
C GLY A 641 4.58 17.66 -9.31
N HIS A 642 5.75 17.08 -9.03
CA HIS A 642 7.03 17.57 -9.56
C HIS A 642 7.62 16.62 -10.59
N VAL A 643 8.77 16.97 -11.16
CA VAL A 643 9.44 16.11 -12.14
C VAL A 643 10.04 14.85 -11.49
N TRP A 644 9.93 13.72 -12.19
CA TRP A 644 10.40 12.40 -11.74
C TRP A 644 11.73 12.04 -12.41
N PRO A 645 12.85 11.95 -11.69
CA PRO A 645 14.13 11.56 -12.27
C PRO A 645 14.12 10.17 -12.93
N VAL A 646 13.30 9.23 -12.45
CA VAL A 646 13.18 7.90 -13.07
C VAL A 646 12.71 7.96 -14.53
N LEU A 647 11.85 8.91 -14.88
CA LEU A 647 11.36 9.11 -16.25
C LEU A 647 12.46 9.64 -17.19
N SER A 648 13.48 10.29 -16.64
CA SER A 648 14.70 10.60 -17.40
C SER A 648 15.46 9.32 -17.78
N GLY A 649 15.43 8.32 -16.92
CA GLY A 649 15.99 7.00 -17.19
C GLY A 649 15.18 6.21 -18.22
N GLU A 650 13.85 6.23 -18.14
CA GLU A 650 12.98 5.64 -19.17
C GLU A 650 13.22 6.27 -20.54
N ARG A 651 13.32 7.60 -20.60
CA ARG A 651 13.70 8.30 -21.84
C ARG A 651 15.11 7.90 -22.32
N ALA A 652 16.06 7.76 -21.41
CA ALA A 652 17.42 7.32 -21.75
C ALA A 652 17.46 5.91 -22.34
N GLU A 653 16.62 4.98 -21.88
CA GLU A 653 16.50 3.66 -22.49
C GLU A 653 15.94 3.74 -23.91
N HIS A 654 14.97 4.62 -24.18
CA HIS A 654 14.50 4.88 -25.55
C HIS A 654 15.60 5.49 -26.43
N ASP A 655 16.25 6.55 -25.96
CA ASP A 655 17.35 7.22 -26.66
C ASP A 655 18.46 6.21 -27.02
N LEU A 656 18.80 5.31 -26.10
CA LEU A 656 19.75 4.23 -26.33
C LEU A 656 19.29 3.25 -27.43
N GLN A 657 18.00 2.89 -27.45
CA GLN A 657 17.44 2.01 -28.47
C GLN A 657 17.49 2.60 -29.89
N VAL A 658 17.44 3.93 -30.02
CA VAL A 658 17.65 4.66 -31.29
C VAL A 658 19.10 5.12 -31.50
N HIS A 659 20.02 4.58 -30.70
CA HIS A 659 21.46 4.81 -30.77
C HIS A 659 21.95 6.22 -30.39
N ASP A 660 21.14 7.02 -29.69
CA ASP A 660 21.57 8.27 -29.04
C ASP A 660 22.18 8.00 -27.65
N THR A 661 23.35 7.36 -27.68
CA THR A 661 24.14 7.08 -26.47
C THR A 661 24.57 8.33 -25.70
N ARG A 662 24.64 9.49 -26.38
CA ARG A 662 25.06 10.74 -25.74
C ARG A 662 23.94 11.29 -24.86
N SER A 663 22.72 11.33 -25.38
CA SER A 663 21.55 11.74 -24.60
C SER A 663 21.33 10.79 -23.41
N ALA A 664 21.34 9.49 -23.66
CA ALA A 664 21.18 8.48 -22.61
C ALA A 664 22.23 8.59 -21.47
N SER A 665 23.50 8.83 -21.83
CA SER A 665 24.58 9.06 -20.86
C SER A 665 24.39 10.35 -20.04
N ALA A 666 23.93 11.43 -20.69
CA ALA A 666 23.67 12.69 -20.01
C ALA A 666 22.50 12.56 -19.02
N LEU A 667 21.44 11.86 -19.39
CA LEU A 667 20.28 11.60 -18.53
C LEU A 667 20.66 10.74 -17.32
N LEU A 668 21.42 9.65 -17.50
CA LEU A 668 21.95 8.85 -16.38
C LEU A 668 22.75 9.73 -15.40
N THR A 669 23.60 10.61 -15.94
CA THR A 669 24.41 11.51 -15.11
C THR A 669 23.55 12.49 -14.31
N SER A 670 22.48 13.01 -14.91
CA SER A 670 21.52 13.90 -14.24
C SER A 670 20.76 13.17 -13.13
N MET A 671 20.30 11.94 -13.37
CA MET A 671 19.59 11.14 -12.36
C MET A 671 20.34 11.08 -11.03
N SER A 672 21.63 10.75 -11.05
CA SER A 672 22.46 10.65 -9.84
C SER A 672 22.82 12.00 -9.20
N ARG A 673 22.45 13.13 -9.81
CA ARG A 673 22.78 14.49 -9.33
C ARG A 673 21.59 15.24 -8.74
N TYR A 674 20.38 14.68 -8.84
CA TYR A 674 19.20 15.19 -8.12
C TYR A 674 19.30 15.03 -6.60
N SER A 675 20.34 14.33 -6.12
CA SER A 675 20.76 14.32 -4.72
C SER A 675 22.28 14.43 -4.63
N PRO A 676 22.84 15.17 -3.65
CA PRO A 676 24.29 15.29 -3.46
C PRO A 676 24.97 13.95 -3.16
N THR A 677 24.23 12.99 -2.60
CA THR A 677 24.71 11.66 -2.24
C THR A 677 24.26 10.60 -3.23
N GLY A 678 23.74 10.96 -4.41
CA GLY A 678 23.33 9.99 -5.43
C GLY A 678 22.15 9.09 -5.01
N LEU A 679 21.42 9.45 -3.95
CA LEU A 679 20.14 8.86 -3.64
C LEU A 679 19.10 9.46 -4.60
N VAL A 680 18.77 8.74 -5.66
CA VAL A 680 17.85 9.26 -6.68
C VAL A 680 16.44 9.36 -6.05
N PRO A 681 15.85 10.56 -5.99
CA PRO A 681 14.54 10.73 -5.39
C PRO A 681 13.45 10.30 -6.37
N GLU A 682 12.27 10.05 -5.84
CA GLU A 682 11.04 9.92 -6.62
C GLU A 682 10.76 11.22 -7.38
N GLN A 683 10.78 12.36 -6.69
CA GLN A 683 10.56 13.68 -7.26
C GLN A 683 11.71 14.64 -6.99
N ALA A 684 11.96 15.53 -7.94
CA ALA A 684 12.89 16.64 -7.80
C ALA A 684 12.19 17.96 -8.06
N TRP A 685 12.52 18.98 -7.28
CA TRP A 685 11.95 20.32 -7.39
C TRP A 685 12.46 21.04 -8.64
N GLU A 686 11.57 21.53 -9.48
CA GLU A 686 11.87 22.22 -10.74
C GLU A 686 11.64 23.73 -10.70
N ASP A 687 11.02 24.23 -9.64
CA ASP A 687 10.68 25.65 -9.48
C ASP A 687 11.79 26.46 -8.79
N GLN A 688 11.48 27.70 -8.42
CA GLN A 688 12.40 28.57 -7.70
C GLN A 688 12.71 28.01 -6.31
N ASP A 689 13.91 28.27 -5.80
CA ASP A 689 14.34 27.75 -4.50
C ASP A 689 13.42 28.27 -3.39
N VAL A 690 12.91 27.36 -2.56
CA VAL A 690 12.06 27.68 -1.40
C VAL A 690 12.87 27.45 -0.13
N PRO A 691 12.96 28.41 0.80
CA PRO A 691 13.67 28.21 2.06
C PRO A 691 12.89 27.27 2.98
N ALA A 692 13.63 26.53 3.83
CA ALA A 692 12.99 25.77 4.90
C ALA A 692 12.30 26.71 5.90
N SER A 693 11.15 26.28 6.42
CA SER A 693 10.45 26.98 7.49
C SER A 693 11.31 27.08 8.76
N PRO A 694 11.05 28.07 9.64
CA PRO A 694 11.75 28.18 10.92
C PRO A 694 11.65 26.89 11.75
N TYR A 695 12.70 26.61 12.53
CA TYR A 695 12.71 25.48 13.46
C TYR A 695 11.50 25.51 14.39
N GLY A 696 10.78 24.39 14.49
CA GLY A 696 9.57 24.25 15.30
C GLY A 696 8.27 24.70 14.62
N ALA A 697 8.30 25.02 13.32
CA ALA A 697 7.09 25.20 12.53
C ALA A 697 6.26 23.90 12.48
N ASP A 698 4.94 24.06 12.30
CA ASP A 698 4.00 22.94 12.17
C ASP A 698 4.37 22.09 10.95
N PRO A 699 4.75 20.81 11.13
CA PRO A 699 5.21 19.99 10.04
C PRO A 699 4.13 19.66 9.00
N ALA A 700 2.84 19.83 9.31
CA ALA A 700 1.77 19.69 8.34
C ALA A 700 1.72 20.84 7.30
N THR A 701 2.38 21.98 7.58
CA THR A 701 2.41 23.14 6.68
C THR A 701 3.82 23.65 6.38
N ALA A 702 4.83 23.13 7.07
CA ALA A 702 6.19 23.60 6.94
C ALA A 702 6.87 23.13 5.64
N SER A 703 7.45 24.08 4.89
CA SER A 703 8.42 23.75 3.86
C SER A 703 9.68 23.16 4.50
N ILE A 704 10.13 22.03 3.96
CA ILE A 704 11.43 21.42 4.30
C ILE A 704 12.60 22.08 3.56
N GLY A 705 12.31 23.10 2.75
CA GLY A 705 13.23 23.81 1.87
C GLY A 705 13.53 23.02 0.60
N PHE A 706 13.47 23.68 -0.55
CA PHE A 706 13.63 23.08 -1.87
C PHE A 706 14.65 23.84 -2.70
N THR A 707 15.38 23.11 -3.53
CA THR A 707 16.37 23.68 -4.44
C THR A 707 16.14 23.11 -5.82
N ASN A 708 16.10 23.99 -6.82
CA ASN A 708 15.90 23.60 -8.20
C ASN A 708 16.91 22.52 -8.64
N GLY A 709 16.39 21.41 -9.16
CA GLY A 709 17.16 20.25 -9.57
C GLY A 709 17.63 19.38 -8.41
N GLN A 710 17.03 19.46 -7.23
CA GLN A 710 17.29 18.58 -6.08
C GLN A 710 16.01 17.93 -5.56
N ALA A 711 16.13 16.88 -4.75
CA ALA A 711 15.01 16.13 -4.19
C ALA A 711 13.93 17.02 -3.52
N ALA A 712 12.67 16.77 -3.88
CA ALA A 712 11.48 17.33 -3.26
C ALA A 712 11.16 16.62 -1.92
N GLY A 713 9.92 16.72 -1.42
CA GLY A 713 9.51 16.18 -0.12
C GLY A 713 9.01 14.73 -0.16
N SER A 714 8.87 14.16 -1.34
CA SER A 714 8.53 12.75 -1.52
C SER A 714 9.71 11.80 -1.23
N ALA A 715 9.58 10.51 -1.56
CA ALA A 715 10.54 9.49 -1.18
C ALA A 715 11.92 9.69 -1.82
N SER A 716 12.99 9.66 -1.00
CA SER A 716 14.37 9.60 -1.47
C SER A 716 15.18 8.71 -0.54
N PRO A 717 15.75 7.58 -1.02
CA PRO A 717 15.78 7.13 -2.41
C PRO A 717 14.50 6.41 -2.83
N LEU A 718 14.13 6.49 -4.11
CA LEU A 718 13.15 5.57 -4.70
C LEU A 718 13.87 4.30 -5.20
N THR A 719 13.46 3.11 -4.74
CA THR A 719 14.08 1.83 -5.14
C THR A 719 13.98 1.62 -6.66
N TRP A 720 12.83 1.94 -7.27
CA TRP A 720 12.65 1.93 -8.73
C TRP A 720 13.69 2.83 -9.44
N ALA A 721 13.83 4.09 -9.03
CA ALA A 721 14.79 5.01 -9.65
C ALA A 721 16.25 4.52 -9.51
N GLN A 722 16.57 3.87 -8.40
CA GLN A 722 17.90 3.27 -8.21
C GLN A 722 18.11 2.06 -9.12
N ALA A 723 17.10 1.21 -9.28
CA ALA A 723 17.17 0.09 -10.23
C ALA A 723 17.35 0.57 -11.68
N GLN A 724 16.71 1.68 -12.05
CA GLN A 724 16.89 2.34 -13.34
C GLN A 724 18.35 2.77 -13.57
N VAL A 725 19.03 3.32 -12.55
CA VAL A 725 20.47 3.66 -12.63
C VAL A 725 21.34 2.42 -12.84
N VAL A 726 21.09 1.35 -12.07
CA VAL A 726 21.83 0.08 -12.18
C VAL A 726 21.76 -0.47 -13.60
N ARG A 727 20.53 -0.56 -14.12
CA ARG A 727 20.24 -1.11 -15.44
C ARG A 727 20.81 -0.26 -16.57
N LEU A 728 20.51 1.04 -16.57
CA LEU A 728 20.98 1.97 -17.62
C LEU A 728 22.51 2.07 -17.69
N ALA A 729 23.21 1.99 -16.56
CA ALA A 729 24.68 1.98 -16.55
C ALA A 729 25.25 0.77 -17.30
N LEU A 730 24.64 -0.42 -17.16
CA LEU A 730 25.03 -1.63 -17.89
C LEU A 730 24.57 -1.59 -19.35
N ASP A 731 23.37 -1.05 -19.60
CA ASP A 731 22.80 -0.92 -20.95
C ASP A 731 23.65 -0.01 -21.83
N LEU A 732 24.15 1.10 -21.29
CA LEU A 732 25.10 1.99 -21.98
C LEU A 732 26.41 1.26 -22.33
N GLY A 733 26.85 0.34 -21.47
CA GLY A 733 27.99 -0.54 -21.78
C GLY A 733 27.68 -1.55 -22.89
N ALA A 734 26.44 -2.02 -22.98
CA ALA A 734 25.98 -2.99 -23.96
C ALA A 734 25.48 -2.37 -25.28
N GLY A 735 25.20 -1.07 -25.30
CA GLY A 735 24.60 -0.35 -26.43
C GLY A 735 23.11 -0.67 -26.67
N ARG A 736 22.42 -1.25 -25.67
CA ARG A 736 21.00 -1.64 -25.74
C ARG A 736 20.44 -1.96 -24.33
N PRO A 737 19.12 -1.89 -24.13
CA PRO A 737 18.48 -2.40 -22.91
C PRO A 737 18.68 -3.91 -22.74
N LEU A 738 19.21 -4.33 -21.59
CA LEU A 738 19.57 -5.71 -21.27
C LEU A 738 18.43 -6.53 -20.67
N GLU A 739 17.51 -5.89 -19.97
CA GLU A 739 16.29 -6.45 -19.39
C GLU A 739 15.19 -6.70 -20.43
N ARG A 740 15.22 -6.01 -21.58
CA ARG A 740 14.17 -6.13 -22.61
C ARG A 740 13.93 -7.60 -22.99
N PRO A 741 12.70 -8.13 -22.82
CA PRO A 741 12.43 -9.55 -23.02
C PRO A 741 12.58 -9.95 -24.49
N ALA A 742 13.60 -10.75 -24.78
CA ALA A 742 13.90 -11.20 -26.14
C ALA A 742 12.72 -11.93 -26.79
N ALA A 743 11.94 -12.69 -26.01
CA ALA A 743 10.75 -13.40 -26.48
C ALA A 743 9.70 -12.48 -27.11
N VAL A 744 9.47 -11.33 -26.47
CA VAL A 744 8.47 -10.34 -26.86
C VAL A 744 8.97 -9.59 -28.09
N ARG A 745 10.21 -9.06 -28.02
CA ARG A 745 10.88 -8.40 -29.14
C ARG A 745 10.90 -9.27 -30.40
N ASP A 746 11.32 -10.53 -30.29
CA ASP A 746 11.45 -11.42 -31.45
C ASP A 746 10.08 -11.77 -32.05
N ARG A 747 9.03 -11.84 -31.22
CA ARG A 747 7.66 -12.09 -31.68
C ARG A 747 7.09 -10.89 -32.44
N TYR A 748 7.33 -9.67 -31.96
CA TYR A 748 6.72 -8.47 -32.54
C TYR A 748 7.61 -7.74 -33.56
N ALA A 749 8.87 -8.14 -33.72
CA ALA A 749 9.67 -7.79 -34.91
C ALA A 749 8.95 -8.17 -36.22
N HIS A 750 8.21 -9.28 -36.19
CA HIS A 750 7.30 -9.71 -37.26
C HIS A 750 5.96 -10.14 -36.67
N ALA A 751 5.18 -9.16 -36.21
CA ALA A 751 3.91 -9.39 -35.52
C ALA A 751 2.99 -10.38 -36.28
N PRO A 752 2.43 -11.40 -35.59
CA PRO A 752 1.50 -12.32 -36.21
C PRO A 752 0.29 -11.60 -36.82
N ALA A 753 -0.01 -11.89 -38.08
CA ALA A 753 -1.15 -11.29 -38.75
C ALA A 753 -2.49 -11.80 -38.17
N ALA A 754 -3.53 -10.98 -38.24
CA ALA A 754 -4.87 -11.34 -37.78
C ALA A 754 -5.44 -12.49 -38.61
N LEU A 755 -6.13 -13.45 -37.98
CA LEU A 755 -6.93 -14.50 -38.61
C LEU A 755 -8.43 -14.10 -38.55
N PRO A 756 -9.28 -14.43 -39.53
CA PRO A 756 -10.72 -14.16 -39.42
C PRO A 756 -11.33 -14.96 -38.27
N LEU A 757 -12.16 -14.34 -37.45
CA LEU A 757 -12.94 -14.99 -36.39
C LEU A 757 -14.23 -14.23 -36.17
N THR A 758 -15.35 -14.95 -36.19
CA THR A 758 -16.67 -14.43 -35.83
C THR A 758 -17.31 -15.37 -34.84
N VAL A 759 -17.63 -14.88 -33.64
CA VAL A 759 -18.41 -15.62 -32.63
C VAL A 759 -19.88 -15.25 -32.77
N THR A 760 -20.70 -16.22 -33.15
CA THR A 760 -22.14 -16.06 -33.42
C THR A 760 -23.02 -16.33 -32.20
N GLY A 761 -22.52 -17.08 -31.22
CA GLY A 761 -23.24 -17.34 -29.98
C GLY A 761 -22.29 -17.84 -28.88
N PRO A 762 -22.60 -17.61 -27.59
CA PRO A 762 -23.71 -16.80 -27.09
C PRO A 762 -23.54 -15.30 -27.40
N ALA A 763 -24.63 -14.54 -27.30
CA ALA A 763 -24.56 -13.09 -27.37
C ALA A 763 -23.85 -12.52 -26.13
N ASP A 764 -23.22 -11.36 -26.28
CA ASP A 764 -22.64 -10.65 -25.16
C ASP A 764 -23.76 -10.20 -24.19
N GLY A 765 -23.55 -10.39 -22.89
CA GLY A 765 -24.53 -10.16 -21.83
C GLY A 765 -25.64 -11.24 -21.72
N ALA A 766 -25.56 -12.35 -22.45
CA ALA A 766 -26.61 -13.37 -22.39
C ALA A 766 -26.70 -14.06 -21.02
N SER A 767 -27.93 -14.22 -20.50
CA SER A 767 -28.20 -15.08 -19.33
C SER A 767 -28.19 -16.56 -19.73
N ILE A 768 -27.46 -17.37 -18.97
CA ILE A 768 -27.32 -18.81 -19.18
C ILE A 768 -27.92 -19.55 -17.98
N SER A 769 -29.00 -20.30 -18.22
CA SER A 769 -29.72 -21.05 -17.18
C SER A 769 -29.15 -22.43 -16.88
N GLY A 770 -28.02 -22.81 -17.49
CA GLY A 770 -27.37 -24.11 -17.33
C GLY A 770 -25.89 -23.95 -16.99
N ALA A 771 -25.26 -25.01 -16.48
CA ALA A 771 -23.84 -25.00 -16.10
C ALA A 771 -22.88 -24.95 -17.31
N THR A 772 -23.39 -24.92 -18.54
CA THR A 772 -22.60 -24.84 -19.78
C THR A 772 -23.36 -24.09 -20.86
N THR A 773 -22.63 -23.45 -21.78
CA THR A 773 -23.17 -22.86 -23.02
C THR A 773 -22.37 -23.34 -24.24
N GLU A 774 -22.99 -23.25 -25.43
CA GLU A 774 -22.29 -23.53 -26.69
C GLU A 774 -21.74 -22.23 -27.28
N VAL A 775 -20.42 -22.16 -27.39
CA VAL A 775 -19.71 -21.11 -28.11
C VAL A 775 -19.58 -21.52 -29.57
N THR A 776 -20.26 -20.80 -30.44
CA THR A 776 -20.36 -21.09 -31.88
C THR A 776 -19.80 -19.95 -32.70
N GLY A 777 -19.24 -20.27 -33.87
CA GLY A 777 -18.71 -19.26 -34.75
C GLY A 777 -18.06 -19.80 -36.02
N THR A 778 -17.35 -18.92 -36.72
CA THR A 778 -16.58 -19.26 -37.92
C THR A 778 -15.17 -18.67 -37.85
N THR A 779 -14.20 -19.39 -38.43
CA THR A 779 -12.82 -18.95 -38.63
C THR A 779 -12.24 -19.63 -39.89
N ALA A 780 -10.94 -19.50 -40.16
CA ALA A 780 -10.32 -20.16 -41.30
C ALA A 780 -10.42 -21.70 -41.19
N PRO A 781 -10.71 -22.42 -42.29
CA PRO A 781 -10.81 -23.88 -42.27
C PRO A 781 -9.58 -24.57 -41.67
N GLY A 782 -9.81 -25.51 -40.75
CA GLY A 782 -8.75 -26.26 -40.07
C GLY A 782 -7.97 -25.50 -38.99
N ALA A 783 -8.25 -24.20 -38.77
CA ALA A 783 -7.68 -23.45 -37.66
C ALA A 783 -8.03 -24.12 -36.32
N ARG A 784 -7.11 -24.04 -35.36
CA ARG A 784 -7.41 -24.43 -33.98
C ARG A 784 -8.18 -23.31 -33.32
N VAL A 785 -9.17 -23.66 -32.51
CA VAL A 785 -9.97 -22.72 -31.73
C VAL A 785 -9.87 -23.12 -30.27
N GLU A 786 -9.53 -22.16 -29.42
CA GLU A 786 -9.47 -22.29 -27.97
C GLU A 786 -10.54 -21.39 -27.35
N VAL A 787 -11.33 -21.93 -26.42
CA VAL A 787 -12.32 -21.17 -25.66
C VAL A 787 -11.97 -21.29 -24.19
N ALA A 788 -11.51 -20.18 -23.61
CA ALA A 788 -11.39 -20.04 -22.17
C ALA A 788 -12.70 -19.58 -21.57
N SER A 789 -13.04 -20.13 -20.41
CA SER A 789 -14.18 -19.76 -19.61
C SER A 789 -13.72 -19.46 -18.19
N ALA A 790 -13.79 -18.19 -17.80
CA ALA A 790 -13.36 -17.69 -16.51
C ALA A 790 -14.55 -17.11 -15.73
N GLY A 791 -14.87 -17.69 -14.58
CA GLY A 791 -15.91 -17.17 -13.68
C GLY A 791 -15.35 -16.08 -12.78
N THR A 792 -15.62 -14.81 -13.09
CA THR A 792 -14.91 -13.67 -12.47
C THR A 792 -15.47 -13.27 -11.11
N ASP A 793 -16.67 -13.74 -10.74
CA ASP A 793 -17.28 -13.36 -9.46
C ASP A 793 -16.99 -14.33 -8.33
N VAL A 794 -17.03 -15.62 -8.64
CA VAL A 794 -16.93 -16.68 -7.63
C VAL A 794 -15.54 -17.30 -7.54
N GLY A 795 -14.55 -16.73 -8.25
CA GLY A 795 -13.18 -17.23 -8.30
C GLY A 795 -13.09 -18.68 -8.82
N ALA A 796 -13.96 -19.06 -9.76
CA ALA A 796 -13.95 -20.41 -10.31
C ALA A 796 -12.75 -20.59 -11.24
N ASP A 797 -12.10 -21.76 -11.16
CA ASP A 797 -10.99 -22.13 -12.03
C ASP A 797 -11.31 -21.87 -13.51
N THR A 798 -10.41 -21.17 -14.19
CA THR A 798 -10.51 -20.98 -15.63
C THR A 798 -10.33 -22.32 -16.34
N THR A 799 -11.27 -22.64 -17.23
CA THR A 799 -11.19 -23.84 -18.08
C THR A 799 -10.90 -23.44 -19.51
N VAL A 800 -10.15 -24.27 -20.23
CA VAL A 800 -9.85 -24.05 -21.66
C VAL A 800 -10.24 -25.28 -22.45
N ALA A 801 -11.20 -25.13 -23.36
CA ALA A 801 -11.61 -26.16 -24.31
C ALA A 801 -11.01 -25.86 -25.70
N SER A 802 -10.73 -26.90 -26.48
CA SER A 802 -10.14 -26.76 -27.82
C SER A 802 -10.92 -27.54 -28.86
N THR A 803 -11.03 -26.99 -30.06
CA THR A 803 -11.55 -27.68 -31.26
C THR A 803 -10.77 -27.29 -32.51
N ARG A 804 -11.17 -27.82 -33.66
CA ARG A 804 -10.73 -27.35 -34.97
C ARG A 804 -11.94 -26.92 -35.78
N ALA A 805 -11.80 -25.79 -36.48
CA ALA A 805 -12.79 -25.36 -37.44
C ALA A 805 -12.95 -26.40 -38.56
N GLY A 806 -14.20 -26.64 -38.97
CA GLY A 806 -14.56 -27.50 -40.07
C GLY A 806 -13.98 -27.05 -41.41
N THR A 807 -14.26 -27.81 -42.46
CA THR A 807 -13.85 -27.45 -43.83
C THR A 807 -14.58 -26.21 -44.36
N ASP A 808 -15.76 -25.93 -43.81
CA ASP A 808 -16.57 -24.73 -43.99
C ASP A 808 -16.18 -23.59 -43.05
N GLY A 809 -15.21 -23.82 -42.15
CA GLY A 809 -14.76 -22.84 -41.16
C GLY A 809 -15.60 -22.77 -39.88
N ALA A 810 -16.69 -23.53 -39.77
CA ALA A 810 -17.56 -23.50 -38.59
C ALA A 810 -16.91 -24.20 -37.38
N PHE A 811 -17.20 -23.72 -36.18
CA PHE A 811 -16.83 -24.39 -34.94
C PHE A 811 -17.94 -24.28 -33.88
N THR A 812 -17.99 -25.28 -33.00
CA THR A 812 -18.79 -25.28 -31.78
C THR A 812 -17.92 -25.83 -30.65
N VAL A 813 -17.92 -25.14 -29.52
CA VAL A 813 -17.23 -25.56 -28.29
C VAL A 813 -18.19 -25.41 -27.12
N ARG A 814 -18.37 -26.46 -26.32
CA ARG A 814 -19.10 -26.37 -25.06
C ARG A 814 -18.18 -25.77 -24.00
N ALA A 815 -18.58 -24.63 -23.43
CA ALA A 815 -17.87 -23.96 -22.35
C ALA A 815 -18.69 -24.04 -21.06
N PRO A 816 -18.07 -24.29 -19.89
CA PRO A 816 -18.78 -24.17 -18.62
C PRO A 816 -19.19 -22.72 -18.38
N VAL A 817 -20.17 -22.52 -17.50
CA VAL A 817 -20.61 -21.20 -17.04
C VAL A 817 -20.86 -21.33 -15.55
N SER A 818 -20.18 -20.52 -14.74
CA SER A 818 -20.38 -20.47 -13.29
C SER A 818 -21.50 -19.50 -12.96
N PHE A 819 -22.00 -19.54 -11.72
CA PHE A 819 -22.84 -18.48 -11.19
C PHE A 819 -22.16 -17.12 -11.35
N GLY A 820 -22.93 -16.12 -11.77
CA GLY A 820 -22.46 -14.76 -12.02
C GLY A 820 -21.81 -14.59 -13.39
N THR A 821 -20.89 -13.64 -13.49
CA THR A 821 -20.19 -13.27 -14.70
C THR A 821 -19.19 -14.36 -15.08
N THR A 822 -19.35 -14.87 -16.29
CA THR A 822 -18.37 -15.72 -16.95
C THR A 822 -17.86 -15.01 -18.19
N VAL A 823 -16.55 -14.78 -18.25
CA VAL A 823 -15.86 -14.26 -19.43
C VAL A 823 -15.42 -15.41 -20.31
N LEU A 824 -15.95 -15.44 -21.53
CA LEU A 824 -15.65 -16.41 -22.58
C LEU A 824 -14.66 -15.78 -23.57
N THR A 825 -13.39 -16.17 -23.48
CA THR A 825 -12.35 -15.71 -24.42
C THR A 825 -12.13 -16.76 -25.49
N VAL A 826 -12.40 -16.39 -26.74
CA VAL A 826 -12.23 -17.24 -27.92
C VAL A 826 -11.00 -16.79 -28.68
N SER A 827 -10.06 -17.70 -28.89
CA SER A 827 -8.94 -17.47 -29.80
C SER A 827 -8.93 -18.50 -30.94
N ALA A 828 -8.34 -18.11 -32.06
CA ALA A 828 -8.11 -19.03 -33.17
C ALA A 828 -6.69 -18.88 -33.73
N THR A 829 -6.08 -20.00 -34.11
CA THR A 829 -4.69 -20.04 -34.60
C THR A 829 -4.55 -20.91 -35.85
N GLY A 830 -3.82 -20.42 -36.85
CA GLY A 830 -3.59 -21.15 -38.10
C GLY A 830 -2.66 -20.41 -39.06
N GLY A 831 -1.72 -21.14 -39.67
CA GLY A 831 -0.80 -20.57 -40.68
C GLY A 831 0.07 -19.42 -40.15
N GLY A 832 0.45 -19.44 -38.87
CA GLY A 832 1.21 -18.36 -38.22
C GLY A 832 0.38 -17.11 -37.87
N ARG A 833 -0.94 -17.16 -38.02
CA ARG A 833 -1.89 -16.07 -37.73
C ARG A 833 -2.69 -16.37 -36.47
N THR A 834 -3.19 -15.32 -35.82
CA THR A 834 -3.99 -15.41 -34.59
C THR A 834 -5.25 -14.54 -34.66
N ALA A 835 -6.32 -14.97 -33.99
CA ALA A 835 -7.55 -14.22 -33.79
C ALA A 835 -7.97 -14.26 -32.33
N TYR A 836 -8.77 -13.27 -31.94
CA TYR A 836 -9.30 -13.10 -30.59
C TYR A 836 -10.71 -12.52 -30.68
N ALA A 837 -11.58 -12.98 -29.78
CA ALA A 837 -12.88 -12.38 -29.48
C ALA A 837 -13.23 -12.71 -28.03
N GLN A 838 -14.01 -11.85 -27.38
CA GLN A 838 -14.48 -12.09 -26.03
C GLN A 838 -16.00 -11.88 -25.96
N ARG A 839 -16.65 -12.66 -25.09
CA ARG A 839 -18.06 -12.51 -24.72
C ARG A 839 -18.18 -12.64 -23.22
N THR A 840 -18.98 -11.79 -22.62
CA THR A 840 -19.38 -11.91 -21.23
C THR A 840 -20.78 -12.52 -21.19
N VAL A 841 -20.98 -13.54 -20.38
CA VAL A 841 -22.29 -14.12 -20.13
C VAL A 841 -22.56 -14.14 -18.63
N VAL A 842 -23.84 -14.20 -18.26
CA VAL A 842 -24.27 -14.26 -16.86
C VAL A 842 -24.87 -15.63 -16.59
N GLY A 843 -24.17 -16.44 -15.80
CA GLY A 843 -24.71 -17.69 -15.29
C GLY A 843 -25.70 -17.42 -14.18
N GLU A 844 -26.93 -17.90 -14.36
CA GLU A 844 -27.92 -17.91 -13.29
C GLU A 844 -27.57 -18.99 -12.25
N LEU A 845 -28.23 -18.98 -11.10
CA LEU A 845 -28.07 -20.05 -10.13
C LEU A 845 -28.60 -21.38 -10.71
N THR A 846 -27.72 -22.36 -10.94
CA THR A 846 -28.10 -23.66 -11.52
C THR A 846 -27.83 -24.83 -10.58
N GLY A 847 -28.86 -25.63 -10.28
CA GLY A 847 -28.68 -27.02 -9.81
C GLY A 847 -28.19 -27.24 -8.37
N GLY A 848 -28.49 -26.32 -7.44
CA GLY A 848 -28.20 -26.49 -6.01
C GLY A 848 -29.30 -27.20 -5.21
N THR A 849 -28.96 -27.69 -4.02
CA THR A 849 -29.91 -28.17 -3.02
C THR A 849 -30.35 -26.99 -2.15
N THR A 850 -31.65 -26.71 -2.12
CA THR A 850 -32.22 -25.69 -1.23
C THR A 850 -32.33 -26.25 0.18
N ALA A 851 -31.55 -25.69 1.10
CA ALA A 851 -31.55 -26.04 2.52
C ALA A 851 -32.59 -25.21 3.30
N LEU A 852 -32.84 -23.96 2.89
CA LEU A 852 -33.88 -23.10 3.44
C LEU A 852 -34.62 -22.40 2.32
N ASP A 853 -35.94 -22.30 2.45
CA ASP A 853 -36.81 -21.61 1.51
C ASP A 853 -37.98 -20.98 2.26
N VAL A 854 -37.95 -19.67 2.42
CA VAL A 854 -38.90 -18.93 3.25
C VAL A 854 -39.46 -17.80 2.41
N SER A 855 -40.79 -17.75 2.30
CA SER A 855 -41.50 -16.61 1.72
C SER A 855 -41.67 -15.53 2.77
N ASP A 856 -41.70 -14.29 2.31
CA ASP A 856 -42.00 -13.13 3.12
C ASP A 856 -43.24 -12.40 2.57
N PRO A 857 -44.10 -11.79 3.41
CA PRO A 857 -45.33 -11.17 2.94
C PRO A 857 -45.09 -9.91 2.10
N ASP A 858 -45.67 -9.83 0.91
CA ASP A 858 -45.62 -8.59 0.11
C ASP A 858 -46.16 -7.36 0.88
N GLY A 859 -45.40 -6.26 0.84
CA GLY A 859 -45.84 -4.94 1.29
C GLY A 859 -45.80 -4.74 2.80
N ASP A 860 -44.91 -5.43 3.50
CA ASP A 860 -44.62 -5.21 4.92
C ASP A 860 -43.30 -4.46 5.17
N ASP A 861 -42.76 -3.81 4.13
CA ASP A 861 -41.60 -2.90 4.06
C ASP A 861 -41.80 -1.57 4.83
N HIS A 862 -42.45 -1.65 5.98
CA HIS A 862 -42.85 -0.55 6.85
C HIS A 862 -42.42 -0.79 8.31
N GLY A 863 -41.39 -1.62 8.52
CA GLY A 863 -40.81 -1.95 9.83
C GLY A 863 -41.89 -2.48 10.80
N PRO A 864 -42.14 -1.83 11.94
CA PRO A 864 -43.21 -2.23 12.86
C PRO A 864 -44.63 -1.95 12.33
N GLY A 865 -44.80 -1.71 11.03
CA GLY A 865 -46.06 -1.39 10.36
C GLY A 865 -46.37 0.11 10.27
N THR A 866 -45.40 0.98 10.54
CA THR A 866 -45.60 2.45 10.54
C THR A 866 -44.55 3.23 9.76
N PHE A 867 -43.38 2.64 9.48
CA PHE A 867 -42.29 3.36 8.83
C PHE A 867 -42.68 3.80 7.41
N ALA A 868 -42.15 4.95 7.01
CA ALA A 868 -42.41 5.54 5.70
C ALA A 868 -41.12 5.70 4.90
N TYR A 869 -41.19 5.43 3.60
CA TYR A 869 -40.10 5.62 2.65
C TYR A 869 -39.62 7.08 2.59
N PRO A 870 -38.35 7.33 2.22
CA PRO A 870 -37.90 8.68 1.91
C PRO A 870 -38.68 9.25 0.72
N THR A 871 -38.84 10.57 0.67
CA THR A 871 -39.72 11.23 -0.30
C THR A 871 -39.08 11.50 -1.66
N ALA A 872 -37.76 11.31 -1.81
CA ALA A 872 -37.10 11.47 -3.10
C ALA A 872 -37.55 10.38 -4.09
N ALA A 873 -37.68 10.75 -5.36
CA ALA A 873 -38.19 9.87 -6.41
C ALA A 873 -37.25 8.70 -6.76
N ASP A 874 -36.01 8.75 -6.26
CA ASP A 874 -35.01 7.68 -6.38
C ASP A 874 -35.46 6.39 -5.68
N PHE A 875 -36.25 6.50 -4.60
CA PHE A 875 -36.73 5.37 -3.80
C PHE A 875 -38.11 4.92 -4.29
N ARG A 876 -38.16 3.76 -4.96
CA ARG A 876 -39.40 3.21 -5.52
C ARG A 876 -40.13 2.38 -4.46
N PRO A 877 -41.48 2.35 -4.47
CA PRO A 877 -42.22 1.39 -3.64
C PRO A 877 -41.75 -0.05 -3.89
N GLY A 878 -41.54 -0.84 -2.83
CA GLY A 878 -41.02 -2.20 -2.92
C GLY A 878 -39.49 -2.33 -2.94
N THR A 879 -38.75 -1.22 -2.89
CA THR A 879 -37.26 -1.22 -2.86
C THR A 879 -36.72 -1.90 -1.60
N TYR A 880 -37.49 -1.89 -0.51
CA TYR A 880 -37.15 -2.48 0.79
C TYR A 880 -38.11 -3.61 1.21
N ASP A 881 -38.80 -4.23 0.25
CA ASP A 881 -39.83 -5.27 0.44
C ASP A 881 -39.25 -6.61 0.01
N LEU A 882 -38.90 -7.45 1.00
CA LEU A 882 -38.47 -8.81 0.81
C LEU A 882 -39.68 -9.67 0.40
N GLU A 883 -39.52 -10.50 -0.63
CA GLU A 883 -40.55 -11.46 -1.04
C GLU A 883 -40.16 -12.90 -0.65
N ARG A 884 -38.85 -13.16 -0.53
CA ARG A 884 -38.32 -14.52 -0.32
C ARG A 884 -36.87 -14.51 0.11
N PHE A 885 -36.51 -15.45 0.98
CA PHE A 885 -35.12 -15.80 1.26
C PHE A 885 -34.85 -17.30 1.06
N GLN A 886 -33.76 -17.62 0.37
CA GLN A 886 -33.35 -18.98 0.10
C GLN A 886 -31.88 -19.20 0.48
N VAL A 887 -31.60 -20.36 1.07
CA VAL A 887 -30.24 -20.87 1.29
C VAL A 887 -30.06 -22.06 0.39
N ILE A 888 -29.22 -21.91 -0.63
CA ILE A 888 -29.02 -22.91 -1.68
C ILE A 888 -27.56 -23.35 -1.62
N SER A 889 -27.27 -24.61 -1.85
CA SER A 889 -25.89 -25.12 -1.81
C SER A 889 -25.61 -26.05 -2.96
N ASP A 890 -24.48 -25.87 -3.63
CA ASP A 890 -23.92 -26.85 -4.56
C ASP A 890 -22.70 -27.58 -3.93
N ALA A 891 -21.84 -28.16 -4.76
CA ALA A 891 -20.65 -28.87 -4.31
C ALA A 891 -19.63 -27.96 -3.60
N THR A 892 -19.48 -26.72 -4.05
CA THR A 892 -18.39 -25.81 -3.66
C THR A 892 -18.87 -24.51 -3.03
N THR A 893 -20.13 -24.13 -3.26
CA THR A 893 -20.64 -22.79 -2.95
C THR A 893 -21.98 -22.87 -2.21
N VAL A 894 -22.16 -21.98 -1.26
CA VAL A 894 -23.44 -21.69 -0.61
C VAL A 894 -23.92 -20.34 -1.09
N TYR A 895 -25.19 -20.26 -1.48
CA TYR A 895 -25.84 -19.06 -1.97
C TYR A 895 -26.90 -18.62 -0.97
N LEU A 896 -26.80 -17.38 -0.50
CA LEU A 896 -27.83 -16.70 0.28
C LEU A 896 -28.55 -15.77 -0.69
N GLN A 897 -29.79 -16.07 -1.03
CA GLN A 897 -30.55 -15.33 -2.04
C GLN A 897 -31.76 -14.65 -1.40
N ALA A 898 -31.75 -13.33 -1.39
CA ALA A 898 -32.91 -12.51 -1.05
C ALA A 898 -33.58 -12.05 -2.34
N ARG A 899 -34.89 -12.24 -2.47
CA ARG A 899 -35.70 -11.67 -3.55
C ARG A 899 -36.48 -10.48 -3.00
N LEU A 900 -36.48 -9.39 -3.77
CA LEU A 900 -37.20 -8.16 -3.43
C LEU A 900 -38.33 -7.90 -4.42
N ARG A 901 -39.27 -7.06 -4.02
CA ARG A 901 -40.37 -6.62 -4.87
C ARG A 901 -39.94 -5.62 -5.94
N ASP A 902 -38.97 -4.77 -5.66
CA ASP A 902 -38.35 -3.90 -6.65
C ASP A 902 -36.84 -3.87 -6.45
N LEU A 903 -36.11 -4.00 -7.57
CA LEU A 903 -34.65 -3.90 -7.60
C LEU A 903 -34.22 -2.96 -8.73
N THR A 904 -35.02 -1.92 -8.97
CA THR A 904 -34.67 -0.88 -9.93
C THR A 904 -33.41 -0.17 -9.45
N PRO A 905 -32.40 0.06 -10.30
CA PRO A 905 -31.17 0.71 -9.88
C PRO A 905 -31.40 2.09 -9.25
N THR A 906 -30.74 2.32 -8.13
CA THR A 906 -30.71 3.60 -7.42
C THR A 906 -29.27 4.11 -7.41
N PHE A 907 -29.07 5.39 -7.71
CA PHE A 907 -27.74 6.03 -7.80
C PHE A 907 -26.71 5.24 -8.65
N GLY A 908 -27.18 4.62 -9.75
CA GLY A 908 -26.32 3.89 -10.68
C GLY A 908 -25.99 2.45 -10.29
N SER A 909 -26.49 1.95 -9.15
CA SER A 909 -26.25 0.57 -8.69
C SER A 909 -27.56 -0.22 -8.56
N PRO A 910 -27.63 -1.50 -9.00
CA PRO A 910 -28.80 -2.36 -8.79
C PRO A 910 -29.20 -2.55 -7.33
N ILE A 911 -28.25 -2.41 -6.40
CA ILE A 911 -28.48 -2.45 -4.95
C ILE A 911 -28.05 -1.14 -4.28
N GLY A 912 -28.20 -0.01 -4.97
CA GLY A 912 -27.79 1.30 -4.46
C GLY A 912 -28.70 1.86 -3.37
N ALA A 913 -29.88 1.28 -3.16
CA ALA A 913 -30.76 1.66 -2.07
C ALA A 913 -30.64 0.70 -0.87
N GLN A 914 -30.34 -0.57 -1.11
CA GLN A 914 -30.43 -1.65 -0.13
C GLN A 914 -29.14 -1.84 0.65
N LEU A 915 -29.29 -2.13 1.95
CA LEU A 915 -28.24 -2.66 2.81
C LEU A 915 -28.76 -3.91 3.51
N LEU A 916 -28.28 -5.06 3.06
CA LEU A 916 -28.74 -6.38 3.47
C LEU A 916 -27.76 -7.01 4.45
N ASP A 917 -28.23 -7.29 5.67
CA ASP A 917 -27.50 -8.08 6.65
C ASP A 917 -28.07 -9.50 6.74
N VAL A 918 -27.19 -10.50 6.72
CA VAL A 918 -27.54 -11.90 7.01
C VAL A 918 -26.68 -12.40 8.16
N TYR A 919 -27.31 -12.65 9.30
CA TYR A 919 -26.70 -13.23 10.49
C TYR A 919 -26.95 -14.73 10.52
N VAL A 920 -25.89 -15.51 10.71
CA VAL A 920 -25.91 -16.96 10.56
C VAL A 920 -25.49 -17.62 11.86
N ARG A 921 -26.35 -18.49 12.38
CA ARG A 921 -26.02 -19.37 13.51
C ARG A 921 -25.63 -20.75 13.00
N GLN A 922 -24.36 -21.09 13.13
CA GLN A 922 -23.82 -22.41 12.87
C GLN A 922 -23.76 -23.25 14.16
N PRO A 923 -24.34 -24.47 14.20
CA PRO A 923 -24.25 -25.36 15.34
C PRO A 923 -22.81 -25.72 15.72
N GLY A 924 -22.49 -25.65 17.01
CA GLY A 924 -21.21 -26.10 17.55
C GLY A 924 -20.04 -25.14 17.32
N VAL A 925 -20.27 -23.96 16.75
CA VAL A 925 -19.24 -22.93 16.54
C VAL A 925 -19.31 -21.87 17.63
N SER A 926 -18.14 -21.45 18.13
CA SER A 926 -17.98 -20.36 19.10
C SER A 926 -16.75 -19.50 18.75
N PRO A 927 -16.69 -18.22 19.16
CA PRO A 927 -17.73 -17.48 19.90
C PRO A 927 -18.98 -17.21 19.06
N ALA A 928 -20.05 -16.75 19.73
CA ALA A 928 -21.28 -16.29 19.11
C ALA A 928 -21.67 -14.93 19.70
N SER A 929 -22.39 -14.12 18.93
CA SER A 929 -22.81 -12.76 19.28
C SER A 929 -24.31 -12.59 19.07
N ASP A 930 -24.96 -11.77 19.88
CA ASP A 930 -26.36 -11.34 19.69
C ASP A 930 -26.44 -9.87 19.21
N GLN A 931 -25.30 -9.23 18.97
CA GLN A 931 -25.22 -7.82 18.57
C GLN A 931 -25.47 -7.67 17.07
N ALA A 932 -26.18 -6.62 16.68
CA ALA A 932 -26.26 -6.20 15.28
C ALA A 932 -24.89 -5.73 14.75
N ALA A 933 -24.82 -5.44 13.44
CA ALA A 933 -23.59 -4.99 12.78
C ALA A 933 -23.02 -3.71 13.40
N SER A 934 -23.90 -2.84 13.90
CA SER A 934 -23.59 -1.63 14.65
C SER A 934 -24.62 -1.43 15.76
N PRO A 935 -24.23 -0.94 16.95
CA PRO A 935 -25.18 -0.55 18.00
C PRO A 935 -26.21 0.49 17.52
N ALA A 936 -25.85 1.32 16.54
CA ALA A 936 -26.73 2.35 15.98
C ALA A 936 -27.93 1.78 15.18
N ARG A 937 -27.98 0.46 14.97
CA ARG A 937 -29.11 -0.23 14.32
C ARG A 937 -30.32 -0.42 15.23
N ASN A 938 -30.15 -0.25 16.55
CA ASN A 938 -31.22 -0.30 17.55
C ASN A 938 -32.01 -1.62 17.59
N TYR A 939 -31.36 -2.75 17.29
CA TYR A 939 -31.90 -4.09 17.55
C TYR A 939 -30.79 -5.06 17.98
N THR A 940 -31.20 -6.17 18.56
CA THR A 940 -30.37 -7.34 18.86
C THR A 940 -30.91 -8.56 18.13
N LEU A 941 -30.15 -9.65 18.09
CA LEU A 941 -30.59 -10.92 17.51
C LEU A 941 -31.12 -11.84 18.60
N GLY A 942 -32.27 -12.47 18.36
CA GLY A 942 -32.88 -13.42 19.30
C GLY A 942 -32.09 -14.69 19.48
N ASP A 943 -31.47 -15.13 18.40
CA ASP A 943 -30.52 -16.22 18.41
C ASP A 943 -29.13 -15.66 18.15
N SER A 944 -28.18 -15.99 19.03
CA SER A 944 -26.79 -15.59 18.81
C SER A 944 -26.24 -16.18 17.50
N TRP A 945 -25.63 -15.35 16.68
CA TRP A 945 -25.01 -15.70 15.41
C TRP A 945 -23.51 -15.95 15.56
N THR A 946 -22.94 -16.72 14.64
CA THR A 946 -21.52 -17.08 14.57
C THR A 946 -20.82 -16.44 13.38
N GLN A 947 -21.57 -16.13 12.32
CA GLN A 947 -21.08 -15.42 11.14
C GLN A 947 -22.09 -14.34 10.71
N ARG A 948 -21.60 -13.26 10.09
CA ARG A 948 -22.39 -12.16 9.52
C ARG A 948 -21.92 -11.88 8.11
N VAL A 949 -22.85 -11.67 7.18
CA VAL A 949 -22.57 -11.11 5.85
C VAL A 949 -23.42 -9.87 5.64
N GLU A 950 -22.78 -8.76 5.28
CA GLU A 950 -23.41 -7.46 5.03
C GLU A 950 -23.09 -7.03 3.58
N VAL A 951 -24.12 -6.59 2.84
CA VAL A 951 -24.05 -6.33 1.40
C VAL A 951 -24.69 -5.00 1.04
N GLN A 952 -23.99 -4.22 0.19
CA GLN A 952 -24.44 -2.94 -0.34
C GLN A 952 -23.92 -2.67 -1.76
N GLY A 953 -24.43 -1.61 -2.40
CA GLY A 953 -24.12 -1.28 -3.79
C GLY A 953 -22.87 -0.46 -4.08
N PHE A 954 -22.14 0.01 -3.06
CA PHE A 954 -21.00 0.91 -3.23
C PHE A 954 -19.71 0.46 -2.52
N ALA A 955 -19.72 -0.72 -1.90
CA ALA A 955 -18.56 -1.31 -1.25
C ALA A 955 -18.56 -2.84 -1.41
N ALA A 956 -17.40 -3.46 -1.21
CA ALA A 956 -17.28 -4.92 -1.16
C ALA A 956 -18.12 -5.50 0.01
N PRO A 957 -18.62 -6.75 -0.11
CA PRO A 957 -19.36 -7.39 0.96
C PRO A 957 -18.51 -7.57 2.21
N VAL A 958 -19.07 -7.30 3.38
CA VAL A 958 -18.41 -7.53 4.67
C VAL A 958 -18.84 -8.88 5.20
N TRP A 959 -17.92 -9.86 5.20
CA TRP A 959 -18.14 -11.16 5.82
C TRP A 959 -17.22 -11.30 7.04
N ALA A 960 -17.79 -11.56 8.21
CA ALA A 960 -17.04 -11.70 9.46
C ALA A 960 -17.60 -12.80 10.37
N ASP A 961 -16.76 -13.34 11.25
CA ASP A 961 -17.22 -14.15 12.37
C ASP A 961 -17.61 -13.30 13.60
N ALA A 962 -18.21 -13.94 14.62
CA ALA A 962 -18.69 -13.25 15.82
C ALA A 962 -17.57 -12.64 16.69
N ALA A 963 -16.30 -12.97 16.45
CA ALA A 963 -15.17 -12.29 17.07
C ALA A 963 -14.74 -11.02 16.32
N GLY A 964 -15.37 -10.73 15.17
CA GLY A 964 -15.03 -9.62 14.31
C GLY A 964 -13.91 -9.93 13.32
N ASN A 965 -13.48 -11.19 13.17
CA ASN A 965 -12.46 -11.53 12.17
C ASN A 965 -13.11 -11.54 10.78
N ALA A 966 -12.52 -10.82 9.84
CA ALA A 966 -12.94 -10.83 8.44
C ALA A 966 -12.73 -12.22 7.80
N LYS A 967 -13.63 -12.57 6.89
CA LYS A 967 -13.60 -13.74 6.01
C LYS A 967 -13.60 -13.26 4.57
N SER A 968 -12.97 -14.01 3.68
CA SER A 968 -12.82 -13.65 2.26
C SER A 968 -13.57 -14.60 1.34
N GLY A 969 -13.84 -14.14 0.12
CA GLY A 969 -14.44 -14.94 -0.95
C GLY A 969 -15.95 -14.76 -1.13
N ALA A 970 -16.59 -13.85 -0.38
CA ALA A 970 -17.98 -13.50 -0.62
C ALA A 970 -18.13 -12.73 -1.95
N ALA A 971 -19.07 -13.16 -2.79
CA ALA A 971 -19.37 -12.52 -4.07
C ALA A 971 -20.86 -12.22 -4.18
N VAL A 972 -21.22 -11.09 -4.79
CA VAL A 972 -22.61 -10.62 -4.84
C VAL A 972 -23.05 -10.39 -6.27
N ARG A 973 -24.25 -10.89 -6.61
CA ARG A 973 -24.94 -10.58 -7.85
C ARG A 973 -26.38 -10.21 -7.63
N SER A 974 -26.78 -9.14 -8.33
CA SER A 974 -28.07 -8.50 -8.14
C SER A 974 -28.83 -8.31 -9.46
N PRO A 975 -29.27 -9.38 -10.15
CA PRO A 975 -29.96 -9.28 -11.43
C PRO A 975 -31.34 -8.63 -11.27
N GLN A 976 -31.54 -7.48 -11.94
CA GLN A 976 -32.79 -6.71 -11.89
C GLN A 976 -33.99 -7.51 -12.40
N THR A 977 -33.79 -8.36 -13.41
CA THR A 977 -34.85 -9.19 -14.00
C THR A 977 -35.39 -10.24 -13.04
N ALA A 978 -34.53 -10.81 -12.19
CA ALA A 978 -34.93 -11.75 -11.15
C ALA A 978 -35.33 -11.05 -9.84
N ARG A 979 -34.98 -9.76 -9.69
CA ARG A 979 -35.13 -8.97 -8.47
C ARG A 979 -34.48 -9.64 -7.25
N THR A 980 -33.31 -10.25 -7.45
CA THR A 980 -32.60 -10.95 -6.37
C THR A 980 -31.32 -10.24 -6.00
N ILE A 981 -30.92 -10.35 -4.73
CA ILE A 981 -29.57 -10.13 -4.22
C ILE A 981 -29.07 -11.51 -3.82
N THR A 982 -28.09 -12.03 -4.55
CA THR A 982 -27.53 -13.37 -4.32
C THR A 982 -26.08 -13.25 -3.86
N ILE A 983 -25.82 -13.75 -2.66
CA ILE A 983 -24.50 -13.79 -2.02
C ILE A 983 -23.96 -15.21 -2.19
N ALA A 984 -22.90 -15.38 -2.97
CA ALA A 984 -22.16 -16.62 -3.10
C ALA A 984 -21.01 -16.67 -2.09
N LEU A 985 -20.92 -17.76 -1.32
CA LEU A 985 -19.96 -17.98 -0.25
C LEU A 985 -19.26 -19.33 -0.44
N PRO A 986 -17.92 -19.40 -0.42
CA PRO A 986 -17.18 -20.65 -0.50
C PRO A 986 -17.61 -21.60 0.63
N LYS A 987 -18.15 -22.76 0.27
CA LYS A 987 -18.68 -23.75 1.22
C LYS A 987 -17.60 -24.28 2.16
N ALA A 988 -16.35 -24.34 1.70
CA ALA A 988 -15.21 -24.75 2.52
C ALA A 988 -14.98 -23.83 3.72
N THR A 989 -15.27 -22.53 3.57
CA THR A 989 -15.09 -21.52 4.61
C THR A 989 -16.40 -21.26 5.37
N PHE A 990 -17.52 -21.17 4.64
CA PHE A 990 -18.83 -20.89 5.23
C PHE A 990 -19.39 -22.06 6.03
N GLY A 991 -19.11 -23.29 5.61
CA GLY A 991 -19.73 -24.51 6.13
C GLY A 991 -20.85 -25.02 5.23
N ALA A 992 -21.49 -26.11 5.66
CA ALA A 992 -22.59 -26.75 4.94
C ALA A 992 -23.90 -26.57 5.74
N PRO A 993 -24.79 -25.64 5.32
CA PRO A 993 -26.08 -25.46 5.96
C PRO A 993 -26.90 -26.74 6.00
N GLY A 994 -27.49 -27.02 7.16
CA GLY A 994 -28.33 -28.19 7.42
C GLY A 994 -29.07 -28.05 8.75
N PRO A 995 -29.69 -29.14 9.26
CA PRO A 995 -30.47 -29.08 10.49
C PRO A 995 -29.71 -28.45 11.66
N GLY A 996 -30.37 -27.52 12.36
CA GLY A 996 -29.82 -26.77 13.48
C GLY A 996 -29.18 -25.43 13.12
N TRP A 997 -28.93 -25.16 11.84
CA TRP A 997 -28.54 -23.82 11.39
C TRP A 997 -29.75 -22.88 11.41
N SER A 998 -29.51 -21.59 11.59
CA SER A 998 -30.55 -20.57 11.44
C SER A 998 -30.01 -19.24 10.89
N PHE A 999 -30.91 -18.47 10.28
CA PHE A 999 -30.59 -17.25 9.54
C PHE A 999 -31.51 -16.11 9.96
N ALA A 1000 -30.97 -15.01 10.48
CA ALA A 1000 -31.71 -13.76 10.63
C ALA A 1000 -31.34 -12.84 9.47
N VAL A 1001 -32.33 -12.37 8.73
CA VAL A 1001 -32.17 -11.58 7.51
C VAL A 1001 -32.80 -10.22 7.76
N VAL A 1002 -32.02 -9.15 7.61
CA VAL A 1002 -32.46 -7.78 7.93
C VAL A 1002 -32.14 -6.86 6.77
N LEU A 1003 -33.17 -6.22 6.22
CA LEU A 1003 -33.05 -5.25 5.15
C LEU A 1003 -33.19 -3.82 5.67
N HIS A 1004 -32.20 -3.00 5.30
CA HIS A 1004 -32.10 -1.59 5.66
C HIS A 1004 -32.01 -0.73 4.40
N GLY A 1005 -32.16 0.59 4.58
CA GLY A 1005 -31.69 1.55 3.57
C GLY A 1005 -30.18 1.78 3.68
N GLN A 1006 -29.48 1.79 2.56
CA GLN A 1006 -28.07 2.15 2.44
C GLN A 1006 -27.91 3.67 2.50
N ASP A 1007 -26.91 4.14 3.24
CA ASP A 1007 -26.44 5.53 3.25
C ASP A 1007 -24.92 5.57 3.48
N GLY A 1008 -24.17 5.80 2.40
CA GLY A 1008 -22.70 5.84 2.43
C GLY A 1008 -22.11 6.99 3.26
N TYR A 1009 -22.93 8.00 3.61
CA TYR A 1009 -22.52 9.10 4.48
C TYR A 1009 -22.74 8.80 5.97
N SER A 1010 -23.41 7.69 6.31
CA SER A 1010 -23.56 7.25 7.70
C SER A 1010 -22.37 6.40 8.14
N ALA A 1011 -21.91 6.61 9.38
CA ALA A 1011 -20.79 5.85 9.94
C ALA A 1011 -21.08 4.34 10.06
N ASP A 1012 -22.37 3.97 10.18
CA ASP A 1012 -22.82 2.58 10.18
C ASP A 1012 -23.38 2.13 8.83
N GLN A 1013 -23.25 2.93 7.78
CA GLN A 1013 -23.75 2.69 6.42
C GLN A 1013 -25.29 2.59 6.28
N ALA A 1014 -26.07 2.67 7.36
CA ALA A 1014 -27.53 2.64 7.29
C ALA A 1014 -28.15 4.03 7.23
N ARG A 1015 -29.21 4.15 6.44
CA ARG A 1015 -30.06 5.33 6.37
C ARG A 1015 -30.83 5.54 7.67
N GLY A 1016 -30.79 6.76 8.18
CA GLY A 1016 -31.46 7.16 9.40
C GLY A 1016 -32.96 7.44 9.23
N PHE A 1017 -33.59 7.73 10.37
CA PHE A 1017 -35.01 8.05 10.50
C PHE A 1017 -35.22 9.49 10.98
N ALA A 1018 -36.32 10.09 10.55
CA ALA A 1018 -36.91 11.32 11.07
C ALA A 1018 -38.34 11.04 11.52
N ALA A 1019 -38.97 11.96 12.26
CA ALA A 1019 -40.35 11.76 12.73
C ALA A 1019 -41.33 11.54 11.57
N THR A 1020 -41.18 12.32 10.50
CA THR A 1020 -41.87 12.18 9.21
C THR A 1020 -40.84 12.04 8.09
N PRO A 1021 -41.17 11.35 6.98
CA PRO A 1021 -40.19 11.05 5.93
C PRO A 1021 -39.64 12.34 5.29
N GLN A 1022 -38.34 12.33 5.03
CA GLN A 1022 -37.60 13.40 4.36
C GLN A 1022 -37.11 12.91 2.99
N PRO A 1023 -36.52 13.78 2.13
CA PRO A 1023 -36.07 13.32 0.81
C PRO A 1023 -35.16 12.09 0.86
N TYR A 1024 -34.24 12.03 1.82
CA TYR A 1024 -33.26 10.95 1.96
C TYR A 1024 -33.23 10.31 3.36
N ALA A 1025 -34.26 10.48 4.18
CA ALA A 1025 -34.39 9.79 5.47
C ALA A 1025 -35.77 9.15 5.58
N PHE A 1026 -35.83 7.97 6.20
CA PHE A 1026 -37.10 7.31 6.48
C PHE A 1026 -37.91 8.12 7.48
N GLY A 1027 -39.24 7.95 7.46
CA GLY A 1027 -40.12 8.45 8.52
C GLY A 1027 -40.41 7.34 9.53
N VAL A 1028 -40.41 7.65 10.82
CA VAL A 1028 -40.99 6.76 11.84
C VAL A 1028 -42.47 6.55 11.54
N CYS A 1029 -43.15 7.59 11.07
CA CYS A 1029 -44.51 7.51 10.53
C CYS A 1029 -44.67 8.38 9.28
N GLY A 1030 -45.66 8.04 8.44
CA GLY A 1030 -46.13 8.95 7.40
C GLY A 1030 -46.67 10.26 7.99
N PRO A 1031 -46.74 11.37 7.21
CA PRO A 1031 -47.11 12.70 7.72
C PRO A 1031 -48.44 12.77 8.47
N ASP A 1032 -49.40 11.90 8.11
CA ASP A 1032 -50.76 11.87 8.68
C ASP A 1032 -50.99 10.67 9.63
N ALA A 1033 -49.96 9.85 9.88
CA ALA A 1033 -50.07 8.69 10.78
C ALA A 1033 -49.92 9.11 12.24
N SER A 1034 -50.65 8.44 13.14
CA SER A 1034 -50.58 8.65 14.58
C SER A 1034 -50.65 7.31 15.32
N GLY A 1035 -49.92 7.20 16.43
CA GLY A 1035 -49.83 5.98 17.23
C GLY A 1035 -48.64 6.03 18.19
N PRO A 1036 -48.54 5.07 19.13
CA PRO A 1036 -47.45 5.02 20.11
C PRO A 1036 -46.05 4.99 19.47
N ILE A 1037 -45.90 4.29 18.34
CA ILE A 1037 -44.62 4.19 17.61
C ILE A 1037 -44.26 5.53 16.96
N CYS A 1038 -45.24 6.28 16.42
CA CYS A 1038 -45.00 7.60 15.81
C CYS A 1038 -44.43 8.64 16.78
N ALA A 1039 -44.56 8.41 18.09
CA ALA A 1039 -44.01 9.27 19.13
C ALA A 1039 -42.62 8.83 19.63
N ALA A 1040 -42.09 7.72 19.11
CA ALA A 1040 -40.74 7.25 19.44
C ALA A 1040 -39.68 8.23 18.90
N ASP A 1041 -38.56 8.34 19.62
CA ASP A 1041 -37.40 9.08 19.14
C ASP A 1041 -36.89 8.43 17.84
N PRO A 1042 -36.82 9.15 16.70
CA PRO A 1042 -36.29 8.61 15.46
C PRO A 1042 -34.86 8.04 15.57
N ALA A 1043 -34.07 8.51 16.53
CA ALA A 1043 -32.74 7.95 16.79
C ALA A 1043 -32.76 6.61 17.52
N GLY A 1044 -33.89 6.22 18.14
CA GLY A 1044 -34.03 5.02 18.96
C GLY A 1044 -34.89 3.91 18.36
N VAL A 1045 -35.51 4.13 17.20
CA VAL A 1045 -36.26 3.07 16.48
C VAL A 1045 -35.30 2.09 15.77
N PRO A 1046 -35.67 0.80 15.59
CA PRO A 1046 -34.86 -0.11 14.81
C PRO A 1046 -34.70 0.41 13.38
N ARG A 1047 -33.51 0.30 12.80
CA ARG A 1047 -33.28 0.75 11.42
C ARG A 1047 -33.73 -0.26 10.35
N ALA A 1048 -34.27 -1.41 10.77
CA ALA A 1048 -34.78 -2.45 9.89
C ALA A 1048 -36.09 -1.99 9.23
N MET A 1049 -36.08 -1.91 7.90
CA MET A 1049 -37.31 -1.68 7.13
C MET A 1049 -38.10 -2.96 6.97
N ASP A 1050 -37.40 -4.09 6.92
CA ASP A 1050 -37.98 -5.41 6.66
C ASP A 1050 -37.07 -6.55 7.18
N VAL A 1051 -37.65 -7.65 7.66
CA VAL A 1051 -37.00 -8.84 8.21
C VAL A 1051 -37.74 -10.13 7.85
N ILE A 1052 -36.98 -11.19 7.52
CA ILE A 1052 -37.58 -12.52 7.37
C ILE A 1052 -37.89 -13.09 8.76
N THR A 1053 -39.17 -13.32 9.05
CA THR A 1053 -39.62 -13.81 10.37
C THR A 1053 -39.81 -15.34 10.43
N PRO A 1054 -39.60 -15.99 11.60
CA PRO A 1054 -39.96 -17.39 11.79
C PRO A 1054 -41.48 -17.60 11.73
N SER A 1055 -41.91 -18.80 11.33
CA SER A 1055 -43.34 -19.16 11.28
C SER A 1055 -44.06 -18.82 12.59
N GLY A 1056 -45.10 -17.99 12.51
CA GLY A 1056 -45.93 -17.58 13.65
C GLY A 1056 -45.42 -16.35 14.42
N VAL A 1057 -44.34 -15.72 13.95
CA VAL A 1057 -43.88 -14.40 14.43
C VAL A 1057 -44.37 -13.33 13.47
N SER A 1058 -44.81 -12.18 14.00
CA SER A 1058 -45.18 -11.02 13.19
C SER A 1058 -44.04 -10.00 13.17
N GLN A 1059 -43.62 -9.56 11.97
CA GLN A 1059 -42.66 -8.48 11.77
C GLN A 1059 -43.06 -7.22 12.56
N SER A 1060 -44.34 -6.85 12.44
CA SER A 1060 -44.89 -5.66 13.10
C SER A 1060 -44.71 -5.68 14.63
N ASP A 1061 -44.77 -6.88 15.23
CA ASP A 1061 -44.63 -7.06 16.67
C ASP A 1061 -43.18 -7.19 17.09
N GLU A 1062 -42.35 -7.82 16.25
CA GLU A 1062 -40.93 -8.04 16.50
C GLU A 1062 -40.13 -6.74 16.45
N LEU A 1063 -40.45 -5.86 15.48
CA LEU A 1063 -39.81 -4.57 15.30
C LEU A 1063 -40.44 -3.44 16.13
N ASP A 1064 -41.46 -3.70 16.95
CA ASP A 1064 -42.15 -2.66 17.74
C ASP A 1064 -41.29 -2.19 18.93
N PRO A 1065 -40.70 -0.98 18.89
CA PRO A 1065 -39.85 -0.49 19.98
C PRO A 1065 -40.62 -0.17 21.26
N THR A 1066 -41.95 -0.11 21.20
CA THR A 1066 -42.79 0.18 22.38
C THR A 1066 -43.02 -1.04 23.27
N LYS A 1067 -42.69 -2.24 22.76
CA LYS A 1067 -42.80 -3.51 23.50
C LYS A 1067 -41.52 -3.88 24.26
N GLY A 1068 -40.46 -3.09 24.11
CA GLY A 1068 -39.14 -3.31 24.72
C GLY A 1068 -38.02 -3.24 23.68
N PRO A 1069 -36.78 -3.63 24.04
CA PRO A 1069 -35.69 -3.73 23.09
C PRO A 1069 -36.05 -4.67 21.93
N VAL A 1070 -35.84 -4.20 20.70
CA VAL A 1070 -36.14 -4.96 19.49
C VAL A 1070 -35.17 -6.13 19.35
N ASN A 1071 -35.73 -7.29 19.04
CA ASN A 1071 -35.01 -8.54 18.98
C ASN A 1071 -35.43 -9.34 17.74
N VAL A 1072 -34.59 -9.36 16.71
CA VAL A 1072 -34.88 -10.01 15.42
C VAL A 1072 -34.53 -11.48 15.53
N ARG A 1073 -35.51 -12.35 15.28
CA ARG A 1073 -35.32 -13.81 15.40
C ARG A 1073 -34.78 -14.42 14.11
N SER A 1074 -34.08 -15.54 14.26
CA SER A 1074 -33.55 -16.28 13.12
C SER A 1074 -34.52 -17.36 12.67
N VAL A 1075 -34.59 -17.62 11.36
CA VAL A 1075 -35.36 -18.73 10.80
C VAL A 1075 -34.48 -19.99 10.74
N PRO A 1076 -34.85 -21.08 11.44
CA PRO A 1076 -34.06 -22.30 11.43
C PRO A 1076 -34.25 -23.09 10.13
N ILE A 1077 -33.21 -23.81 9.72
CA ILE A 1077 -33.32 -24.86 8.72
C ILE A 1077 -34.17 -26.01 9.29
N PRO A 1078 -35.24 -26.44 8.59
CA PRO A 1078 -36.14 -27.51 9.03
C PRO A 1078 -35.48 -28.86 9.34
#